data_AF-A2RAS6-F1
#
_entry.id   AF-A2RAS6-F1
#
_cell.length_a   1.000
_cell.length_b   1.000
_cell.length_c   1.000
_cell.angle_alpha   90.00
_cell.angle_beta   90.00
_cell.angle_gamma   90.00
#
_symmetry.space_group_name_H-M   'P 1'
#
loop_
_entity.id
_entity.type
_entity.pdbx_description
1 polymer ?
#
loop_
_entity_poly.entity_id
_entity_poly.type
_entity_poly.pdbx_seq_one_letter_code
_entity_poly.pdbx_strand_id
1 'polypeptide(L)'
;MISCAYSPTDRSTSARSQLCSHSQPCVHHCTFTRRTKHRNIPGAIFTAIRVGPSRAENLPIKRQVSPQLFCATDSRVETRANNLHSQLTKNVVAHLLTKLHLVLTDIMVGSSAVDYSPVREAGRIFSYLCDQAEDLNLPKEVTESKDAVSFSSTHDEVYFPIPFKETETLAALKGVEGSVAGAIADLRYGPSEQKRNVKISLERATAFGCQAYMAKVDGLSKLDPEVKKKLKDTDLLAAQSNGYRRMSANLYKTKNDNEFFHIHGSLEATTTLNMIGLEGQRPDLTDYEEIIKVIESHVQKYSAAELEEMNKERRQAGVTAFKYDDFKQTQHGALNVQQPPWKVSRLNGDLPPTPFPASRSGSKRILEGVKVLELCRIIAGPTVARILAEYGADVLKITSPNLSDVPFFQVDGNMGKHAADLDLKSEAGRRQFEELVADADVVVDGYRPGALDKLGYGANALAALAEKRGKGIVYVNENCFGYEGEWAGRPGWQQIADCVTGIAWAQGQFMGLSTPVVPPFPISDYGTGCMGAIAALTGLYNRAKYGGSYHGKASLMHYDLLLFAVGQYSEAMQEKMRAAQPAEFFKLRHCDSVDRISSTVLKIMQARFPHLYRTPEEAGAEALTEKWFSKGYNADIEIVRPIAEIEGVDNSFIRSSRPNGTDAASWEDFEKDVDSRKA
;
A
#
# COMPACT_ATOMS: atom_id res chain seq x y z
N MET A 1 -41.40 6.29 37.15
CA MET A 1 -42.85 6.06 37.40
C MET A 1 -43.45 5.44 36.16
N ILE A 2 -44.47 4.59 36.28
CA ILE A 2 -45.62 4.32 35.36
C ILE A 2 -45.34 4.50 33.83
N SER A 3 -45.51 3.52 32.93
CA SER A 3 -46.52 2.44 32.86
C SER A 3 -46.03 1.17 32.12
N CYS A 4 -46.90 0.16 31.93
CA CYS A 4 -46.63 -1.15 31.29
C CYS A 4 -47.71 -1.57 30.28
N ALA A 5 -47.32 -2.42 29.30
CA ALA A 5 -48.13 -3.41 28.55
C ALA A 5 -47.13 -4.38 27.85
N TYR A 6 -47.18 -5.72 27.77
CA TYR A 6 -48.25 -6.73 27.59
C TYR A 6 -48.98 -6.63 26.23
N SER A 7 -49.18 -7.69 25.42
CA SER A 7 -48.71 -9.10 25.44
C SER A 7 -48.88 -9.75 24.04
N PRO A 8 -48.34 -10.95 23.73
CA PRO A 8 -48.37 -11.56 22.38
C PRO A 8 -49.48 -12.62 22.18
N THR A 9 -49.58 -13.17 20.95
CA THR A 9 -50.50 -14.28 20.60
C THR A 9 -49.80 -15.52 20.01
N ASP A 10 -50.13 -16.64 20.64
CA ASP A 10 -49.96 -18.08 20.36
C ASP A 10 -50.48 -18.54 18.95
N ARG A 11 -50.32 -19.77 18.40
CA ARG A 11 -49.95 -21.11 18.95
C ARG A 11 -49.62 -22.17 17.84
N SER A 12 -48.99 -23.31 18.22
CA SER A 12 -49.13 -24.71 17.68
C SER A 12 -48.65 -25.03 16.22
N THR A 13 -48.18 -26.22 15.80
CA THR A 13 -47.90 -27.59 16.36
C THR A 13 -47.04 -28.40 15.33
N SER A 14 -46.51 -29.64 15.50
CA SER A 14 -46.43 -30.64 16.61
C SER A 14 -45.36 -31.73 16.36
N ALA A 15 -44.51 -31.98 17.35
CA ALA A 15 -44.15 -33.29 17.96
C ALA A 15 -44.14 -34.62 17.15
N ARG A 16 -42.98 -35.32 17.18
CA ARG A 16 -42.87 -36.79 17.41
C ARG A 16 -41.46 -37.19 17.90
N SER A 17 -41.32 -38.42 18.41
CA SER A 17 -40.15 -38.89 19.18
C SER A 17 -39.83 -40.37 18.90
N GLN A 18 -38.60 -40.80 19.20
CA GLN A 18 -38.25 -42.21 19.42
C GLN A 18 -37.00 -42.35 20.32
N LEU A 19 -36.78 -43.56 20.85
CA LEU A 19 -35.89 -43.86 21.99
C LEU A 19 -35.14 -45.20 21.78
N CYS A 20 -33.88 -45.26 22.22
CA CYS A 20 -33.20 -46.39 22.90
C CYS A 20 -31.68 -46.13 22.98
N SER A 21 -30.88 -46.73 23.87
CA SER A 21 -30.96 -47.08 25.31
C SER A 21 -29.74 -47.99 25.64
N HIS A 22 -29.36 -48.09 26.93
CA HIS A 22 -28.17 -48.82 27.45
C HIS A 22 -26.82 -48.09 27.20
N SER A 23 -25.77 -48.21 28.03
CA SER A 23 -25.62 -48.84 29.37
C SER A 23 -24.44 -48.21 30.17
N GLN A 24 -24.31 -48.62 31.43
CA GLN A 24 -23.19 -48.37 32.38
C GLN A 24 -22.57 -49.75 32.79
N PRO A 25 -21.63 -49.91 33.78
CA PRO A 25 -21.08 -48.98 34.77
C PRO A 25 -19.57 -49.14 35.13
N CYS A 26 -19.20 -48.59 36.30
CA CYS A 26 -17.95 -48.67 37.09
C CYS A 26 -16.89 -47.57 36.81
N VAL A 27 -16.67 -46.53 37.62
CA VAL A 27 -16.58 -46.31 39.11
C VAL A 27 -15.17 -46.57 39.69
N HIS A 28 -14.50 -45.48 40.07
CA HIS A 28 -14.00 -45.30 41.44
C HIS A 28 -13.72 -43.82 41.79
N HIS A 29 -13.87 -43.48 43.07
CA HIS A 29 -13.46 -42.19 43.66
C HIS A 29 -12.08 -42.33 44.33
N CYS A 30 -11.34 -41.22 44.42
CA CYS A 30 -10.93 -40.73 45.73
C CYS A 30 -10.67 -39.21 45.74
N THR A 31 -10.83 -38.61 46.90
CA THR A 31 -10.73 -37.16 47.18
C THR A 31 -9.50 -36.87 48.06
N PHE A 32 -8.96 -35.64 48.03
CA PHE A 32 -9.05 -34.72 49.18
C PHE A 32 -8.49 -33.31 48.88
N THR A 33 -8.62 -32.40 49.85
CA THR A 33 -8.24 -30.98 49.78
C THR A 33 -7.47 -30.53 51.03
N ARG A 34 -6.57 -29.51 50.94
CA ARG A 34 -6.51 -28.28 51.80
C ARG A 34 -5.12 -27.60 51.99
N ARG A 35 -5.13 -26.25 51.88
CA ARG A 35 -4.54 -25.21 52.77
C ARG A 35 -3.03 -25.14 53.15
N THR A 36 -2.34 -24.13 52.61
CA THR A 36 -1.57 -23.02 53.28
C THR A 36 -0.58 -23.25 54.45
N LYS A 37 0.68 -22.74 54.35
CA LYS A 37 1.29 -21.62 55.16
C LYS A 37 2.80 -21.36 54.92
N HIS A 38 3.33 -20.23 55.45
CA HIS A 38 4.74 -19.73 55.44
C HIS A 38 5.76 -20.66 56.19
N ARG A 39 7.12 -20.50 56.21
CA ARG A 39 8.00 -19.32 56.50
C ARG A 39 9.54 -19.63 56.36
N ASN A 40 10.40 -18.59 56.14
CA ASN A 40 11.87 -18.38 56.47
C ASN A 40 12.99 -19.41 56.06
N ILE A 41 14.07 -19.08 55.29
CA ILE A 41 15.34 -18.31 55.56
C ILE A 41 16.30 -19.02 56.57
N PRO A 42 17.61 -19.35 56.27
CA PRO A 42 18.74 -18.38 56.15
C PRO A 42 20.03 -18.73 55.29
N GLY A 43 20.94 -17.74 55.11
CA GLY A 43 22.39 -17.87 54.73
C GLY A 43 22.73 -17.61 53.24
N ALA A 44 23.49 -16.57 52.79
CA ALA A 44 24.87 -16.09 53.04
C ALA A 44 25.97 -16.94 52.33
N ILE A 45 27.01 -16.41 51.65
CA ILE A 45 27.96 -15.31 51.97
C ILE A 45 28.42 -14.50 50.71
N PHE A 46 28.99 -13.30 50.92
CA PHE A 46 29.56 -12.32 49.96
C PHE A 46 30.96 -12.65 49.40
N THR A 47 31.38 -11.97 48.32
CA THR A 47 32.63 -11.18 48.28
C THR A 47 32.53 -10.05 47.25
N ALA A 48 33.07 -8.86 47.55
CA ALA A 48 33.22 -7.73 46.62
C ALA A 48 34.43 -6.86 47.03
N ILE A 49 35.09 -6.18 46.07
CA ILE A 49 36.20 -5.24 46.33
C ILE A 49 36.03 -4.00 45.42
N ARG A 50 36.21 -2.79 45.96
CA ARG A 50 36.17 -1.53 45.20
C ARG A 50 36.96 -0.39 45.88
N VAL A 51 38.08 0.03 45.29
CA VAL A 51 38.93 1.20 45.62
C VAL A 51 39.64 1.62 44.32
N GLY A 52 39.98 2.89 44.01
CA GLY A 52 39.71 4.19 44.64
C GLY A 52 40.38 5.31 43.80
N PRO A 53 39.90 6.58 43.81
CA PRO A 53 40.33 7.59 42.82
C PRO A 53 41.41 8.59 43.30
N SER A 54 42.27 9.03 42.37
CA SER A 54 43.15 10.21 42.52
C SER A 54 43.39 10.90 41.15
N ARG A 55 43.99 12.10 41.15
CA ARG A 55 44.04 13.04 40.01
C ARG A 55 45.41 13.15 39.30
N ALA A 56 45.34 13.71 38.08
CA ALA A 56 46.24 14.73 37.49
C ALA A 56 47.53 14.34 36.71
N GLU A 57 47.58 14.91 35.50
CA GLU A 57 48.70 15.65 34.86
C GLU A 57 49.81 15.00 33.97
N ASN A 58 49.99 15.66 32.82
CA ASN A 58 51.21 15.93 32.04
C ASN A 58 52.00 14.81 31.30
N LEU A 59 51.67 14.65 30.01
CA LEU A 59 52.52 14.79 28.80
C LEU A 59 54.04 15.13 28.99
N PRO A 60 54.92 14.85 27.98
CA PRO A 60 55.07 13.65 27.14
C PRO A 60 56.59 13.31 26.89
N ILE A 61 56.92 12.45 25.89
CA ILE A 61 58.04 12.55 24.90
C ILE A 61 58.70 11.21 24.49
N LYS A 62 58.76 11.05 23.16
CA LYS A 62 59.57 10.17 22.29
C LYS A 62 60.92 9.65 22.85
N ARG A 63 61.27 8.38 22.54
CA ARG A 63 62.14 8.04 21.37
C ARG A 63 62.33 6.52 21.11
N GLN A 64 62.37 6.21 19.81
CA GLN A 64 63.16 5.17 19.10
C GLN A 64 63.59 3.88 19.83
N VAL A 65 63.07 2.74 19.37
CA VAL A 65 63.84 1.49 19.24
C VAL A 65 63.52 0.81 17.90
N SER A 66 64.55 0.38 17.19
CA SER A 66 64.56 -0.67 16.16
C SER A 66 66.01 -1.17 16.03
N PRO A 67 66.31 -2.32 15.36
CA PRO A 67 65.44 -3.15 14.54
C PRO A 67 65.44 -4.65 14.90
N GLN A 68 64.58 -5.42 14.21
CA GLN A 68 64.63 -6.90 14.05
C GLN A 68 64.39 -7.74 15.35
N LEU A 69 63.86 -8.96 15.31
CA LEU A 69 63.35 -9.80 14.20
C LEU A 69 62.19 -10.67 14.71
N PHE A 70 61.11 -10.83 13.93
CA PHE A 70 60.50 -12.12 13.52
C PHE A 70 59.21 -11.87 12.71
N CYS A 71 58.79 -12.85 11.90
CA CYS A 71 57.81 -12.66 10.83
C CYS A 71 56.65 -13.66 10.94
N ALA A 72 55.40 -13.17 10.87
CA ALA A 72 54.24 -13.81 10.21
C ALA A 72 52.93 -13.05 10.52
N THR A 73 52.45 -12.20 9.59
CA THR A 73 51.07 -11.68 9.63
C THR A 73 50.42 -11.70 8.25
N ASP A 74 49.35 -12.48 8.18
CA ASP A 74 48.40 -12.73 7.10
C ASP A 74 48.15 -11.59 6.08
N SER A 75 48.39 -11.86 4.80
CA SER A 75 48.16 -10.94 3.67
C SER A 75 46.69 -10.81 3.24
N ARG A 76 45.75 -11.54 3.87
CA ARG A 76 44.34 -11.60 3.45
C ARG A 76 43.48 -10.41 3.91
N VAL A 77 43.96 -9.59 4.84
CA VAL A 77 43.20 -8.45 5.39
C VAL A 77 43.26 -7.24 4.46
N GLU A 78 44.46 -6.88 3.97
CA GLU A 78 44.64 -5.71 3.07
C GLU A 78 43.91 -5.88 1.73
N THR A 79 43.87 -7.10 1.17
CA THR A 79 43.14 -7.36 -0.08
C THR A 79 41.64 -7.11 0.07
N ARG A 80 41.08 -7.39 1.25
CA ARG A 80 39.65 -7.13 1.55
C ARG A 80 39.36 -5.65 1.72
N ALA A 81 40.22 -4.91 2.43
CA ALA A 81 40.09 -3.47 2.61
C ALA A 81 40.20 -2.71 1.27
N ASN A 82 41.21 -3.06 0.45
CA ASN A 82 41.44 -2.42 -0.84
C ASN A 82 40.33 -2.72 -1.86
N ASN A 83 39.76 -3.93 -1.87
CA ASN A 83 38.60 -4.24 -2.70
C ASN A 83 37.36 -3.46 -2.28
N LEU A 84 37.08 -3.35 -0.97
CA LEU A 84 35.95 -2.55 -0.47
C LEU A 84 36.10 -1.07 -0.83
N HIS A 85 37.30 -0.51 -0.67
CA HIS A 85 37.58 0.88 -1.02
C HIS A 85 37.52 1.11 -2.56
N SER A 86 37.93 0.12 -3.36
CA SER A 86 37.79 0.15 -4.83
C SER A 86 36.32 0.08 -5.28
N GLN A 87 35.47 -0.72 -4.63
CA GLN A 87 34.04 -0.77 -4.93
C GLN A 87 33.33 0.52 -4.50
N LEU A 88 33.61 1.04 -3.30
CA LEU A 88 33.05 2.31 -2.82
C LEU A 88 33.45 3.49 -3.73
N THR A 89 34.72 3.59 -4.11
CA THR A 89 35.17 4.65 -5.04
C THR A 89 34.58 4.48 -6.44
N LYS A 90 34.45 3.26 -6.97
CA LYS A 90 33.77 3.02 -8.26
C LYS A 90 32.30 3.43 -8.22
N ASN A 91 31.56 3.09 -7.17
CA ASN A 91 30.14 3.43 -7.07
C ASN A 91 29.94 4.94 -6.88
N VAL A 92 30.78 5.60 -6.07
CA VAL A 92 30.75 7.07 -5.91
C VAL A 92 31.14 7.79 -7.21
N VAL A 93 32.17 7.30 -7.93
CA VAL A 93 32.57 7.87 -9.23
C VAL A 93 31.50 7.62 -10.29
N ALA A 94 30.85 6.45 -10.33
CA ALA A 94 29.73 6.20 -11.23
C ALA A 94 28.55 7.16 -10.94
N HIS A 95 28.16 7.30 -9.68
CA HIS A 95 27.07 8.21 -9.28
C HIS A 95 27.41 9.69 -9.56
N LEU A 96 28.67 10.10 -9.39
CA LEU A 96 29.16 11.42 -9.79
C LEU A 96 29.17 11.59 -11.31
N LEU A 97 29.57 10.58 -12.09
CA LEU A 97 29.56 10.62 -13.54
C LEU A 97 28.12 10.68 -14.09
N THR A 98 27.17 9.93 -13.53
CA THR A 98 25.74 10.04 -13.90
C THR A 98 25.19 11.44 -13.60
N LYS A 99 25.50 12.01 -12.43
CA LYS A 99 25.12 13.40 -12.10
C LYS A 99 25.80 14.43 -13.01
N LEU A 100 27.07 14.24 -13.34
CA LEU A 100 27.78 15.11 -14.27
C LEU A 100 27.26 14.98 -15.70
N HIS A 101 26.82 13.79 -16.12
CA HIS A 101 26.21 13.56 -17.44
C HIS A 101 24.84 14.22 -17.54
N LEU A 102 24.01 14.16 -16.48
CA LEU A 102 22.75 14.92 -16.39
C LEU A 102 23.02 16.44 -16.51
N VAL A 103 23.91 16.99 -15.69
CA VAL A 103 24.25 18.43 -15.72
C VAL A 103 24.89 18.86 -17.06
N LEU A 104 25.72 18.01 -17.68
CA LEU A 104 26.28 18.30 -19.02
C LEU A 104 25.24 18.15 -20.14
N THR A 105 24.18 17.34 -19.96
CA THR A 105 23.06 17.30 -20.90
C THR A 105 22.29 18.61 -20.86
N ASP A 106 21.94 19.11 -19.67
CA ASP A 106 21.27 20.40 -19.49
C ASP A 106 22.12 21.58 -20.01
N ILE A 107 23.46 21.54 -19.85
CA ILE A 107 24.36 22.61 -20.30
C ILE A 107 24.64 22.57 -21.81
N MET A 108 24.65 21.39 -22.46
CA MET A 108 24.92 21.29 -23.90
C MET A 108 23.68 21.38 -24.80
N VAL A 109 22.45 21.31 -24.25
CA VAL A 109 21.21 21.59 -25.02
C VAL A 109 20.93 23.10 -25.09
N GLY A 110 21.94 23.85 -25.52
CA GLY A 110 21.78 25.22 -25.98
C GLY A 110 21.10 25.24 -27.35
N SER A 111 19.88 25.79 -27.42
CA SER A 111 19.09 26.04 -28.65
C SER A 111 18.41 24.86 -29.36
N SER A 112 17.74 23.98 -28.60
CA SER A 112 16.35 23.64 -28.95
C SER A 112 15.51 23.30 -27.71
N ALA A 113 14.37 23.96 -27.55
CA ALA A 113 13.42 23.61 -26.50
C ALA A 113 12.63 22.39 -26.96
N VAL A 114 13.07 21.20 -26.54
CA VAL A 114 12.33 19.96 -26.79
C VAL A 114 11.10 19.95 -25.89
N ASP A 115 9.91 20.16 -26.45
CA ASP A 115 8.64 20.18 -25.71
C ASP A 115 8.50 18.97 -24.79
N TYR A 116 7.98 19.21 -23.58
CA TYR A 116 7.78 18.16 -22.59
C TYR A 116 6.78 17.12 -23.10
N SER A 117 7.15 15.84 -22.98
CA SER A 117 6.41 14.69 -23.49
C SER A 117 6.27 13.64 -22.37
N PRO A 118 5.08 13.49 -21.78
CA PRO A 118 4.76 12.41 -20.84
C PRO A 118 5.18 11.03 -21.34
N VAL A 119 4.97 10.70 -22.62
CA VAL A 119 5.38 9.40 -23.21
C VAL A 119 6.90 9.20 -23.13
N ARG A 120 7.69 10.22 -23.47
CA ARG A 120 9.16 10.16 -23.40
C ARG A 120 9.65 10.09 -21.95
N GLU A 121 9.00 10.82 -21.04
CA GLU A 121 9.38 10.81 -19.62
C GLU A 121 9.01 9.50 -18.92
N ALA A 122 7.87 8.88 -19.24
CA ALA A 122 7.52 7.53 -18.78
C ALA A 122 8.60 6.51 -19.19
N GLY A 123 9.11 6.60 -20.43
CA GLY A 123 10.24 5.80 -20.89
C GLY A 123 11.55 6.05 -20.12
N ARG A 124 11.82 7.31 -19.72
CA ARG A 124 12.98 7.67 -18.88
C ARG A 124 12.83 7.11 -17.45
N ILE A 125 11.66 7.23 -16.85
CA ILE A 125 11.38 6.72 -15.50
C ILE A 125 11.44 5.18 -15.48
N PHE A 126 10.87 4.53 -16.50
CA PHE A 126 10.98 3.08 -16.68
C PHE A 126 12.45 2.63 -16.80
N SER A 127 13.25 3.34 -17.58
CA SER A 127 14.69 3.08 -17.69
C SER A 127 15.40 3.18 -16.33
N TYR A 128 15.13 4.26 -15.58
CA TYR A 128 15.66 4.52 -14.24
C TYR A 128 15.27 3.43 -13.21
N LEU A 129 14.03 2.93 -13.24
CA LEU A 129 13.62 1.78 -12.41
C LEU A 129 14.37 0.51 -12.82
N CYS A 130 14.48 0.26 -14.12
CA CYS A 130 15.20 -0.91 -14.65
C CYS A 130 16.74 -0.81 -14.53
N ASP A 131 17.30 0.33 -14.17
CA ASP A 131 18.72 0.49 -13.81
C ASP A 131 18.98 0.13 -12.33
N GLN A 132 17.92 0.08 -11.50
CA GLN A 132 17.94 -0.35 -10.10
C GLN A 132 17.50 -1.82 -9.92
N ALA A 133 17.48 -2.60 -11.00
CA ALA A 133 16.88 -3.94 -11.02
C ALA A 133 17.52 -4.94 -10.02
N GLU A 134 18.79 -4.77 -9.66
CA GLU A 134 19.46 -5.59 -8.64
C GLU A 134 18.95 -5.28 -7.23
N ASP A 135 18.88 -4.01 -6.83
CA ASP A 135 18.35 -3.57 -5.53
C ASP A 135 16.85 -3.88 -5.37
N LEU A 136 16.10 -3.80 -6.48
CA LEU A 136 14.68 -4.17 -6.59
C LEU A 136 14.45 -5.69 -6.72
N ASN A 137 15.52 -6.48 -6.89
CA ASN A 137 15.55 -7.94 -7.06
C ASN A 137 14.63 -8.43 -8.21
N LEU A 138 14.58 -7.66 -9.31
CA LEU A 138 13.77 -7.95 -10.49
C LEU A 138 14.37 -9.09 -11.33
N PRO A 139 13.54 -9.81 -12.12
CA PRO A 139 14.03 -10.74 -13.14
C PRO A 139 15.01 -10.06 -14.10
N LYS A 140 16.12 -10.72 -14.43
CA LYS A 140 17.08 -10.23 -15.43
C LYS A 140 16.42 -10.00 -16.80
N GLU A 141 15.37 -10.76 -17.11
CA GLU A 141 14.62 -10.66 -18.36
C GLU A 141 13.95 -9.28 -18.53
N VAL A 142 13.69 -8.55 -17.43
CA VAL A 142 13.21 -7.15 -17.45
C VAL A 142 14.28 -6.20 -17.99
N THR A 143 15.55 -6.36 -17.58
CA THR A 143 16.64 -5.50 -18.05
C THR A 143 17.18 -5.92 -19.42
N GLU A 144 17.07 -7.20 -19.75
CA GLU A 144 17.36 -7.73 -21.09
C GLU A 144 16.30 -7.32 -22.14
N SER A 145 15.09 -6.90 -21.71
CA SER A 145 13.96 -6.60 -22.59
C SER A 145 13.41 -5.16 -22.49
N LYS A 146 14.19 -4.19 -21.97
CA LYS A 146 13.76 -2.78 -21.86
C LYS A 146 13.27 -2.18 -23.20
N ASP A 147 13.86 -2.64 -24.30
CA ASP A 147 13.58 -2.30 -25.70
C ASP A 147 12.27 -2.88 -26.24
N ALA A 148 11.66 -3.85 -25.55
CA ALA A 148 10.34 -4.40 -25.90
C ALA A 148 9.18 -3.69 -25.19
N VAL A 149 9.46 -2.75 -24.27
CA VAL A 149 8.45 -1.95 -23.57
C VAL A 149 8.23 -0.64 -24.31
N SER A 150 6.97 -0.32 -24.59
CA SER A 150 6.55 0.87 -25.31
C SER A 150 5.45 1.65 -24.58
N PHE A 151 5.59 2.96 -24.58
CA PHE A 151 4.65 3.90 -23.97
C PHE A 151 3.88 4.63 -25.06
N SER A 152 2.58 4.83 -24.87
CA SER A 152 1.73 5.51 -25.83
C SER A 152 0.78 6.50 -25.16
N SER A 153 0.50 7.58 -25.87
CA SER A 153 -0.60 8.49 -25.59
C SER A 153 -1.18 8.98 -26.90
N THR A 154 -2.47 9.23 -26.88
CA THR A 154 -3.26 9.86 -27.94
C THR A 154 -3.12 11.39 -27.97
N HIS A 155 -2.74 12.01 -26.85
CA HIS A 155 -2.65 13.47 -26.68
C HIS A 155 -1.28 13.97 -26.16
N ASP A 156 -0.51 13.10 -25.49
CA ASP A 156 0.78 13.41 -24.82
C ASP A 156 0.68 14.59 -23.82
N GLU A 157 -0.41 14.61 -23.05
CA GLU A 157 -0.75 15.68 -22.09
C GLU A 157 -0.47 15.30 -20.63
N VAL A 158 -0.17 16.32 -19.81
CA VAL A 158 -0.13 16.21 -18.35
C VAL A 158 -1.52 16.45 -17.77
N TYR A 159 -2.11 15.40 -17.21
CA TYR A 159 -3.50 15.39 -16.77
C TYR A 159 -3.72 15.82 -15.31
N PHE A 160 -2.82 15.45 -14.38
CA PHE A 160 -2.95 15.80 -12.97
C PHE A 160 -2.40 17.20 -12.65
N PRO A 161 -3.15 18.08 -11.96
CA PRO A 161 -2.68 19.42 -11.59
C PRO A 161 -1.84 19.39 -10.29
N ILE A 162 -0.71 18.69 -10.35
CA ILE A 162 0.27 18.56 -9.26
C ILE A 162 1.70 18.74 -9.82
N PRO A 163 2.72 19.08 -9.00
CA PRO A 163 4.08 19.28 -9.52
C PRO A 163 4.84 17.97 -9.84
N PHE A 164 4.25 16.79 -9.59
CA PHE A 164 4.88 15.48 -9.76
C PHE A 164 4.33 14.69 -10.96
N LYS A 165 5.21 13.85 -11.52
CA LYS A 165 5.01 13.09 -12.77
C LYS A 165 4.21 11.81 -12.55
N GLU A 166 2.99 11.97 -12.06
CA GLU A 166 2.16 10.86 -11.57
C GLU A 166 1.80 9.87 -12.68
N THR A 167 1.23 10.37 -13.79
CA THR A 167 0.85 9.56 -14.96
C THR A 167 2.06 8.79 -15.50
N GLU A 168 3.21 9.45 -15.58
CA GLU A 168 4.45 8.90 -16.13
C GLU A 168 5.09 7.87 -15.18
N THR A 169 4.99 8.08 -13.86
CA THR A 169 5.48 7.15 -12.83
C THR A 169 4.61 5.91 -12.74
N LEU A 170 3.28 6.06 -12.74
CA LEU A 170 2.34 4.93 -12.82
C LEU A 170 2.53 4.14 -14.11
N ALA A 171 2.68 4.81 -15.26
CA ALA A 171 2.97 4.15 -16.53
C ALA A 171 4.29 3.36 -16.46
N ALA A 172 5.37 3.96 -15.97
CA ALA A 172 6.66 3.31 -15.82
C ALA A 172 6.60 2.07 -14.90
N LEU A 173 5.89 2.15 -13.78
CA LEU A 173 5.65 1.01 -12.88
C LEU A 173 4.87 -0.11 -13.59
N LYS A 174 3.81 0.21 -14.34
CA LYS A 174 3.08 -0.79 -15.14
C LYS A 174 3.94 -1.38 -16.27
N GLY A 175 4.93 -0.64 -16.78
CA GLY A 175 5.96 -1.16 -17.69
C GLY A 175 6.87 -2.21 -17.03
N VAL A 176 7.33 -1.95 -15.80
CA VAL A 176 8.08 -2.94 -14.99
C VAL A 176 7.21 -4.15 -14.69
N GLU A 177 5.98 -3.94 -14.23
CA GLU A 177 5.01 -5.00 -13.94
C GLU A 177 4.74 -5.90 -15.14
N GLY A 178 4.47 -5.31 -16.31
CA GLY A 178 4.24 -6.03 -17.56
C GLY A 178 5.48 -6.81 -18.04
N SER A 179 6.69 -6.30 -17.74
CA SER A 179 7.95 -7.00 -18.02
C SER A 179 8.14 -8.22 -17.11
N VAL A 180 7.83 -8.10 -15.81
CA VAL A 180 7.84 -9.24 -14.86
C VAL A 180 6.78 -10.27 -15.24
N ALA A 181 5.58 -9.82 -15.64
CA ALA A 181 4.51 -10.68 -16.13
C ALA A 181 4.91 -11.42 -17.43
N GLY A 182 5.59 -10.76 -18.36
CA GLY A 182 6.19 -11.39 -19.54
C GLY A 182 7.21 -12.46 -19.17
N ALA A 183 8.13 -12.17 -18.23
CA ALA A 183 9.11 -13.14 -17.73
C ALA A 183 8.44 -14.35 -17.04
N ILE A 184 7.32 -14.16 -16.34
CA ILE A 184 6.51 -15.28 -15.81
C ILE A 184 5.88 -16.09 -16.95
N ALA A 185 5.40 -15.45 -18.02
CA ALA A 185 4.85 -16.14 -19.18
C ALA A 185 5.90 -17.05 -19.85
N ASP A 186 7.15 -16.60 -19.97
CA ASP A 186 8.24 -17.40 -20.52
C ASP A 186 8.64 -18.57 -19.60
N LEU A 187 8.59 -18.39 -18.28
CA LEU A 187 8.77 -19.48 -17.30
C LEU A 187 7.62 -20.50 -17.33
N ARG A 188 6.38 -20.06 -17.57
CA ARG A 188 5.18 -20.91 -17.48
C ARG A 188 4.82 -21.62 -18.79
N TYR A 189 5.09 -20.99 -19.93
CA TYR A 189 4.69 -21.47 -21.26
C TYR A 189 5.86 -21.80 -22.19
N GLY A 190 7.10 -21.60 -21.72
CA GLY A 190 8.32 -21.64 -22.53
C GLY A 190 8.64 -20.26 -23.14
N PRO A 191 9.93 -19.99 -23.42
CA PRO A 191 10.38 -18.71 -23.95
C PRO A 191 9.79 -18.44 -25.34
N SER A 192 9.34 -17.21 -25.58
CA SER A 192 8.95 -16.77 -26.92
C SER A 192 10.17 -16.60 -27.85
N GLU A 193 9.98 -16.82 -29.15
CA GLU A 193 11.04 -16.70 -30.18
C GLU A 193 11.58 -15.25 -30.32
N GLN A 194 10.79 -14.27 -29.90
CA GLN A 194 11.12 -12.85 -29.84
C GLN A 194 10.75 -12.31 -28.45
N LYS A 195 11.33 -11.18 -28.05
CA LYS A 195 10.95 -10.48 -26.81
C LYS A 195 9.48 -10.05 -26.89
N ARG A 196 8.69 -10.37 -25.87
CA ARG A 196 7.27 -10.02 -25.80
C ARG A 196 7.10 -8.51 -25.77
N ASN A 197 6.34 -7.96 -26.72
CA ASN A 197 5.99 -6.55 -26.69
C ASN A 197 5.10 -6.24 -25.47
N VAL A 198 5.46 -5.21 -24.71
CA VAL A 198 4.66 -4.66 -23.59
C VAL A 198 4.25 -3.23 -23.95
N LYS A 199 2.95 -2.94 -23.96
CA LYS A 199 2.40 -1.62 -24.31
C LYS A 199 1.68 -1.01 -23.12
N ILE A 200 1.98 0.26 -22.83
CA ILE A 200 1.42 1.01 -21.71
C ILE A 200 0.76 2.30 -22.24
N SER A 201 -0.56 2.43 -22.10
CA SER A 201 -1.27 3.69 -22.36
C SER A 201 -1.21 4.62 -21.14
N LEU A 202 -0.79 5.87 -21.37
CA LEU A 202 -0.75 6.90 -20.32
C LEU A 202 -2.16 7.38 -19.92
N GLU A 203 -3.14 7.31 -20.81
CA GLU A 203 -4.55 7.54 -20.47
C GLU A 203 -5.07 6.49 -19.49
N ARG A 204 -4.77 5.20 -19.73
CA ARG A 204 -5.14 4.13 -18.78
C ARG A 204 -4.36 4.25 -17.46
N ALA A 205 -3.08 4.64 -17.48
CA ALA A 205 -2.32 4.91 -16.26
C ALA A 205 -2.90 6.09 -15.45
N THR A 206 -3.33 7.15 -16.13
CA THR A 206 -4.02 8.31 -15.52
C THR A 206 -5.37 7.90 -14.93
N ALA A 207 -6.17 7.13 -15.67
CA ALA A 207 -7.44 6.60 -15.20
C ALA A 207 -7.28 5.75 -13.95
N PHE A 208 -6.24 4.91 -13.91
CA PHE A 208 -5.90 4.08 -12.76
C PHE A 208 -5.50 4.91 -11.53
N GLY A 209 -4.67 5.95 -11.70
CA GLY A 209 -4.28 6.88 -10.62
C GLY A 209 -5.45 7.63 -9.95
N CYS A 210 -6.65 7.58 -10.54
CA CYS A 210 -7.88 8.07 -9.90
C CYS A 210 -9.06 7.07 -9.96
N GLN A 211 -8.81 5.75 -10.04
CA GLN A 211 -9.88 4.78 -10.37
C GLN A 211 -11.10 4.81 -9.41
N ALA A 212 -10.93 5.06 -8.10
CA ALA A 212 -12.05 5.21 -7.16
C ALA A 212 -12.92 6.49 -7.39
N TYR A 213 -12.57 7.34 -8.34
CA TYR A 213 -13.38 8.46 -8.84
C TYR A 213 -13.91 8.22 -10.27
N MET A 214 -13.39 7.23 -10.99
CA MET A 214 -13.93 6.77 -12.28
C MET A 214 -14.91 5.60 -12.13
N ALA A 215 -14.77 4.81 -11.07
CA ALA A 215 -15.61 3.65 -10.80
C ALA A 215 -17.06 4.05 -10.52
N LYS A 216 -18.01 3.19 -10.90
CA LYS A 216 -19.46 3.41 -10.74
C LYS A 216 -20.16 2.10 -10.36
N VAL A 217 -21.25 2.22 -9.60
CA VAL A 217 -22.22 1.14 -9.36
C VAL A 217 -23.61 1.60 -9.79
N ASP A 218 -24.24 0.87 -10.70
CA ASP A 218 -25.49 1.25 -11.38
C ASP A 218 -25.42 2.64 -12.05
N GLY A 219 -24.25 2.98 -12.59
CA GLY A 219 -23.93 4.30 -13.15
C GLY A 219 -23.59 5.39 -12.11
N LEU A 220 -23.84 5.15 -10.82
CA LEU A 220 -23.60 6.11 -9.73
C LEU A 220 -22.12 6.10 -9.31
N SER A 221 -21.48 7.26 -9.34
CA SER A 221 -20.06 7.45 -8.94
C SER A 221 -19.90 7.66 -7.44
N LYS A 222 -18.64 7.66 -6.94
CA LYS A 222 -18.29 7.98 -5.54
C LYS A 222 -18.96 9.26 -5.00
N LEU A 223 -19.13 10.27 -5.86
CA LEU A 223 -19.62 11.60 -5.50
C LEU A 223 -21.14 11.75 -5.65
N ASP A 224 -21.84 10.72 -6.13
CA ASP A 224 -23.28 10.74 -6.28
C ASP A 224 -23.97 10.53 -4.91
N PRO A 225 -24.94 11.38 -4.50
CA PRO A 225 -25.59 11.26 -3.20
C PRO A 225 -26.40 9.96 -3.02
N GLU A 226 -26.90 9.38 -4.12
CA GLU A 226 -27.71 8.16 -4.11
C GLU A 226 -26.85 6.90 -4.03
N VAL A 227 -25.54 6.97 -4.32
CA VAL A 227 -24.65 5.79 -4.41
C VAL A 227 -24.68 4.92 -3.16
N LYS A 228 -24.85 5.52 -1.96
CA LYS A 228 -24.96 4.80 -0.69
C LYS A 228 -26.09 3.78 -0.68
N LYS A 229 -27.15 3.96 -1.48
CA LYS A 229 -28.29 3.03 -1.62
C LYS A 229 -27.95 1.73 -2.38
N LYS A 230 -26.78 1.67 -3.02
CA LYS A 230 -26.27 0.49 -3.75
C LYS A 230 -25.19 -0.29 -3.00
N LEU A 231 -24.73 0.20 -1.84
CA LEU A 231 -23.58 -0.36 -1.12
C LEU A 231 -24.03 -1.15 0.12
N LYS A 232 -23.36 -2.27 0.42
CA LYS A 232 -23.42 -2.88 1.77
C LYS A 232 -22.78 -1.89 2.75
N ASP A 233 -23.48 -1.53 3.82
CA ASP A 233 -22.84 -0.72 4.85
C ASP A 233 -21.75 -1.52 5.56
N THR A 234 -20.57 -0.91 5.61
CA THR A 234 -19.36 -1.39 6.26
C THR A 234 -18.65 -0.28 7.04
N ASP A 235 -19.25 0.92 7.13
CA ASP A 235 -18.78 2.00 8.01
C ASP A 235 -19.30 1.78 9.43
N LEU A 236 -18.96 0.61 10.01
CA LEU A 236 -19.45 0.11 11.31
C LEU A 236 -19.17 1.07 12.48
N LEU A 237 -18.24 2.00 12.31
CA LEU A 237 -17.84 3.01 13.28
C LEU A 237 -18.25 4.43 12.84
N ALA A 238 -19.11 4.56 11.83
CA ALA A 238 -19.72 5.79 11.35
C ALA A 238 -18.72 6.93 11.05
N ALA A 239 -17.52 6.62 10.56
CA ALA A 239 -16.48 7.62 10.25
C ALA A 239 -16.82 8.44 8.98
N GLN A 240 -17.63 7.88 8.07
CA GLN A 240 -18.10 8.45 6.80
C GLN A 240 -19.57 8.94 6.87
N SER A 241 -20.13 9.04 8.07
CA SER A 241 -21.55 9.36 8.28
C SER A 241 -21.92 10.81 7.95
N ASN A 242 -21.09 11.79 8.35
CA ASN A 242 -21.31 13.22 8.14
C ASN A 242 -19.99 13.98 7.87
N GLY A 243 -20.09 15.24 7.44
CA GLY A 243 -18.91 16.08 7.15
C GLY A 243 -17.99 16.22 8.35
N TYR A 244 -18.54 16.47 9.54
CA TYR A 244 -17.78 16.67 10.77
C TYR A 244 -16.85 15.50 11.11
N ARG A 245 -17.35 14.25 11.11
CA ARG A 245 -16.53 13.06 11.40
C ARG A 245 -15.50 12.79 10.30
N ARG A 246 -15.83 13.08 9.04
CA ARG A 246 -14.89 12.95 7.91
C ARG A 246 -13.73 13.95 8.02
N MET A 247 -14.01 15.16 8.49
CA MET A 247 -13.00 16.22 8.73
C MET A 247 -12.08 15.95 9.93
N SER A 248 -12.30 14.88 10.71
CA SER A 248 -11.28 14.35 11.64
C SER A 248 -10.07 13.71 10.92
N ALA A 249 -10.13 13.56 9.60
CA ALA A 249 -9.05 13.14 8.72
C ALA A 249 -8.69 14.27 7.75
N ASN A 250 -7.97 15.29 8.27
CA ASN A 250 -7.67 16.51 7.52
C ASN A 250 -6.45 17.27 8.10
N LEU A 251 -5.92 18.23 7.34
CA LEU A 251 -4.72 19.02 7.63
C LEU A 251 -5.08 20.40 8.19
N TYR A 252 -4.49 20.77 9.33
CA TYR A 252 -4.84 22.00 10.06
C TYR A 252 -3.61 22.77 10.55
N LYS A 253 -3.80 24.07 10.82
CA LYS A 253 -2.82 24.89 11.53
C LYS A 253 -2.72 24.47 13.00
N THR A 254 -1.50 24.50 13.52
CA THR A 254 -1.21 24.32 14.95
C THR A 254 -1.18 25.68 15.67
N LYS A 255 -0.77 25.71 16.94
CA LYS A 255 -0.53 26.95 17.70
C LYS A 255 0.71 27.74 17.25
N ASN A 256 1.59 27.13 16.46
CA ASN A 256 2.85 27.71 16.01
C ASN A 256 2.70 28.25 14.57
N ASP A 257 3.26 29.43 14.30
CA ASP A 257 3.20 30.04 12.96
C ASP A 257 3.91 29.17 11.91
N ASN A 258 3.22 28.94 10.78
CA ASN A 258 3.65 28.08 9.66
C ASN A 258 3.84 26.58 9.98
N GLU A 259 3.46 26.12 11.17
CA GLU A 259 3.48 24.70 11.55
C GLU A 259 2.08 24.09 11.37
N PHE A 260 2.01 23.02 10.57
CA PHE A 260 0.76 22.35 10.19
C PHE A 260 0.80 20.87 10.60
N PHE A 261 -0.36 20.33 10.99
CA PHE A 261 -0.50 18.96 11.45
C PHE A 261 -1.73 18.30 10.82
N HIS A 262 -1.53 17.11 10.24
CA HIS A 262 -2.64 16.29 9.75
C HIS A 262 -3.12 15.39 10.88
N ILE A 263 -4.34 15.61 11.38
CA ILE A 263 -5.01 14.66 12.28
C ILE A 263 -5.70 13.58 11.43
N HIS A 264 -5.76 12.32 11.89
CA HIS A 264 -6.39 11.26 11.08
C HIS A 264 -7.24 10.27 11.88
N GLY A 265 -8.54 10.56 11.94
CA GLY A 265 -9.61 9.71 12.49
C GLY A 265 -9.67 8.30 11.91
N SER A 266 -8.98 8.00 10.81
CA SER A 266 -8.85 6.65 10.26
C SER A 266 -10.23 6.07 9.90
N LEU A 267 -10.67 5.01 10.58
CA LEU A 267 -12.03 4.48 10.51
C LEU A 267 -12.73 4.54 11.87
N GLU A 268 -12.29 5.45 12.74
CA GLU A 268 -12.85 5.69 14.08
C GLU A 268 -12.58 7.16 14.46
N ALA A 269 -13.41 8.08 13.95
CA ALA A 269 -13.22 9.51 14.14
C ALA A 269 -13.29 9.99 15.60
N THR A 270 -13.94 9.23 16.50
CA THR A 270 -14.23 9.65 17.89
C THR A 270 -12.95 9.84 18.68
N THR A 271 -12.00 8.91 18.59
CA THR A 271 -10.73 8.99 19.35
C THR A 271 -9.93 10.23 18.96
N THR A 272 -9.90 10.58 17.67
CA THR A 272 -9.13 11.74 17.16
C THR A 272 -9.84 13.08 17.43
N LEU A 273 -11.17 13.12 17.42
CA LEU A 273 -11.94 14.30 17.88
C LEU A 273 -11.78 14.51 19.39
N ASN A 274 -11.97 13.45 20.19
CA ASN A 274 -11.79 13.48 21.64
C ASN A 274 -10.35 13.86 22.03
N MET A 275 -9.34 13.50 21.23
CA MET A 275 -7.94 13.85 21.45
C MET A 275 -7.71 15.37 21.51
N ILE A 276 -8.35 16.13 20.61
CA ILE A 276 -8.24 17.61 20.55
C ILE A 276 -9.31 18.32 21.40
N GLY A 277 -10.04 17.58 22.24
CA GLY A 277 -11.07 18.12 23.14
C GLY A 277 -12.42 18.40 22.48
N LEU A 278 -12.72 17.75 21.35
CA LEU A 278 -14.03 17.79 20.70
C LEU A 278 -14.87 16.56 21.01
N GLU A 279 -16.20 16.69 20.92
CA GLU A 279 -17.12 15.56 21.01
C GLU A 279 -17.05 14.70 19.74
N GLY A 280 -17.02 13.37 19.87
CA GLY A 280 -17.00 12.49 18.70
C GLY A 280 -18.22 12.55 17.77
N GLN A 281 -19.34 13.16 18.18
CA GLN A 281 -20.58 13.26 17.40
C GLN A 281 -21.18 14.67 17.53
N ARG A 282 -21.24 15.40 16.41
CA ARG A 282 -21.92 16.70 16.30
C ARG A 282 -22.82 16.73 15.05
N PRO A 283 -24.00 16.08 15.10
CA PRO A 283 -24.92 16.01 13.96
C PRO A 283 -25.62 17.35 13.66
N ASP A 284 -25.55 18.29 14.60
CA ASP A 284 -25.95 19.70 14.47
C ASP A 284 -25.02 20.51 13.57
N LEU A 285 -23.72 20.15 13.53
CA LEU A 285 -22.68 20.91 12.85
C LEU A 285 -22.56 20.45 11.40
N THR A 286 -23.37 21.05 10.52
CA THR A 286 -23.52 20.63 9.11
C THR A 286 -22.85 21.55 8.09
N ASP A 287 -22.57 22.82 8.42
CA ASP A 287 -21.87 23.74 7.52
C ASP A 287 -20.38 23.40 7.40
N TYR A 288 -19.86 23.36 6.17
CA TYR A 288 -18.49 22.91 5.88
C TYR A 288 -17.41 23.87 6.42
N GLU A 289 -17.63 25.18 6.33
CA GLU A 289 -16.66 26.18 6.78
C GLU A 289 -16.71 26.33 8.31
N GLU A 290 -17.89 26.14 8.93
CA GLU A 290 -18.04 26.04 10.38
C GLU A 290 -17.36 24.77 10.94
N ILE A 291 -17.51 23.61 10.27
CA ILE A 291 -16.77 22.38 10.61
C ILE A 291 -15.26 22.63 10.61
N ILE A 292 -14.72 23.27 9.54
CA ILE A 292 -13.30 23.63 9.47
C ILE A 292 -12.90 24.50 10.66
N LYS A 293 -13.65 25.58 10.92
CA LYS A 293 -13.37 26.54 11.99
C LYS A 293 -13.41 25.90 13.38
N VAL A 294 -14.37 25.02 13.65
CA VAL A 294 -14.50 24.30 14.93
C VAL A 294 -13.32 23.34 15.13
N ILE A 295 -12.91 22.58 14.12
CA ILE A 295 -11.81 21.63 14.23
C ILE A 295 -10.45 22.33 14.28
N GLU A 296 -10.19 23.30 13.39
CA GLU A 296 -8.92 24.03 13.37
C GLU A 296 -8.67 24.78 14.69
N SER A 297 -9.69 25.45 15.25
CA SER A 297 -9.57 26.13 16.56
C SER A 297 -9.33 25.18 17.76
N HIS A 298 -9.47 23.87 17.56
CA HIS A 298 -9.08 22.86 18.55
C HIS A 298 -7.67 22.30 18.31
N VAL A 299 -7.24 22.17 17.05
CA VAL A 299 -5.84 21.83 16.70
C VAL A 299 -4.89 22.98 17.08
N GLN A 300 -5.30 24.24 16.87
CA GLN A 300 -4.57 25.47 17.22
C GLN A 300 -4.29 25.68 18.72
N LYS A 301 -4.74 24.77 19.59
CA LYS A 301 -4.40 24.77 21.03
C LYS A 301 -3.04 24.09 21.32
N TYR A 302 -2.52 23.34 20.35
CA TYR A 302 -1.37 22.44 20.50
C TYR A 302 -0.30 22.73 19.43
N SER A 303 0.96 22.42 19.70
CA SER A 303 1.98 22.32 18.64
C SER A 303 1.93 20.95 17.96
N ALA A 304 2.54 20.84 16.79
CA ALA A 304 2.74 19.57 16.09
C ALA A 304 3.43 18.55 17.00
N ALA A 305 4.48 18.95 17.73
CA ALA A 305 5.19 18.06 18.66
C ALA A 305 4.31 17.54 19.82
N GLU A 306 3.35 18.32 20.30
CA GLU A 306 2.36 17.87 21.28
C GLU A 306 1.35 16.89 20.64
N LEU A 307 0.90 17.18 19.42
CA LEU A 307 -0.02 16.33 18.65
C LEU A 307 0.61 14.99 18.20
N GLU A 308 1.92 14.95 17.93
CA GLU A 308 2.69 13.72 17.70
C GLU A 308 2.60 12.80 18.93
N GLU A 309 2.88 13.32 20.13
CA GLU A 309 2.84 12.51 21.37
C GLU A 309 1.40 12.12 21.73
N MET A 310 0.43 13.03 21.59
CA MET A 310 -0.99 12.73 21.82
C MET A 310 -1.51 11.63 20.89
N ASN A 311 -1.08 11.60 19.63
CA ASN A 311 -1.36 10.48 18.70
C ASN A 311 -0.67 9.19 19.12
N LYS A 312 0.61 9.26 19.52
CA LYS A 312 1.42 8.12 19.97
C LYS A 312 0.82 7.43 21.21
N GLU A 313 0.36 8.20 22.21
CA GLU A 313 -0.41 7.70 23.36
C GLU A 313 -1.67 6.95 22.92
N ARG A 314 -2.47 7.55 22.02
CA ARG A 314 -3.78 7.05 21.57
C ARG A 314 -3.68 6.01 20.44
N ARG A 315 -2.47 5.74 19.95
CA ARG A 315 -2.17 4.90 18.77
C ARG A 315 -2.96 5.33 17.53
N GLN A 316 -3.21 6.62 17.38
CA GLN A 316 -3.90 7.18 16.23
C GLN A 316 -2.95 7.58 15.10
N ALA A 317 -3.51 7.75 13.91
CA ALA A 317 -2.78 8.25 12.76
C ALA A 317 -2.83 9.78 12.72
N GLY A 318 -1.73 10.36 12.27
CA GLY A 318 -1.54 11.80 12.19
C GLY A 318 -0.05 12.14 12.18
N VAL A 319 0.32 13.30 11.65
CA VAL A 319 1.73 13.70 11.49
C VAL A 319 1.88 15.21 11.27
N THR A 320 3.05 15.71 11.64
CA THR A 320 3.60 17.01 11.26
C THR A 320 3.79 17.07 9.74
N ALA A 321 3.33 18.15 9.09
CA ALA A 321 3.56 18.36 7.66
C ALA A 321 4.94 19.02 7.42
N PHE A 322 5.92 18.24 6.95
CA PHE A 322 7.29 18.70 6.68
C PHE A 322 7.47 19.09 5.22
N LYS A 323 8.41 20.00 4.92
CA LYS A 323 8.95 20.13 3.56
C LYS A 323 9.94 19.00 3.32
N TYR A 324 10.19 18.63 2.06
CA TYR A 324 11.07 17.51 1.73
C TYR A 324 12.49 17.66 2.30
N ASP A 325 13.05 18.87 2.29
CA ASP A 325 14.36 19.14 2.89
C ASP A 325 14.36 19.02 4.43
N ASP A 326 13.26 19.35 5.09
CA ASP A 326 13.09 19.17 6.54
C ASP A 326 12.92 17.68 6.88
N PHE A 327 12.11 16.95 6.11
CA PHE A 327 11.94 15.50 6.23
C PHE A 327 13.28 14.76 6.13
N LYS A 328 14.12 15.08 5.14
CA LYS A 328 15.45 14.50 4.97
C LYS A 328 16.42 14.76 6.13
N GLN A 329 16.15 15.75 6.99
CA GLN A 329 16.94 16.03 8.19
C GLN A 329 16.46 15.24 9.42
N THR A 330 15.27 14.62 9.36
CA THR A 330 14.80 13.67 10.39
C THR A 330 15.58 12.35 10.30
N GLN A 331 15.70 11.61 11.41
CA GLN A 331 16.38 10.31 11.42
C GLN A 331 15.65 9.30 10.51
N HIS A 332 14.32 9.23 10.59
CA HIS A 332 13.49 8.41 9.71
C HIS A 332 13.68 8.77 8.23
N GLY A 333 13.63 10.05 7.87
CA GLY A 333 13.76 10.51 6.49
C GLY A 333 15.16 10.27 5.91
N ALA A 334 16.21 10.63 6.65
CA ALA A 334 17.61 10.42 6.24
C ALA A 334 17.92 8.94 5.94
N LEU A 335 17.26 8.00 6.64
CA LEU A 335 17.39 6.56 6.44
C LEU A 335 16.59 6.06 5.23
N ASN A 336 15.35 6.53 5.05
CA ASN A 336 14.43 6.01 4.04
C ASN A 336 14.64 6.61 2.63
N VAL A 337 15.20 7.82 2.48
CA VAL A 337 15.60 8.35 1.16
C VAL A 337 16.80 7.61 0.52
N GLN A 338 17.34 6.60 1.20
CA GLN A 338 18.39 5.70 0.71
C GLN A 338 17.89 4.28 0.44
N GLN A 339 16.60 4.00 0.67
CA GLN A 339 16.00 2.68 0.38
C GLN A 339 15.38 2.65 -1.02
N PRO A 340 15.33 1.48 -1.67
CA PRO A 340 14.61 1.32 -2.94
C PRO A 340 13.08 1.49 -2.73
N PRO A 341 12.33 1.96 -3.75
CA PRO A 341 10.88 2.18 -3.65
C PRO A 341 10.05 0.96 -3.19
N TRP A 342 10.50 -0.25 -3.53
CA TRP A 342 10.04 -1.50 -2.93
C TRP A 342 11.21 -2.47 -2.75
N LYS A 343 10.98 -3.57 -2.03
CA LYS A 343 12.02 -4.58 -1.75
C LYS A 343 11.45 -5.99 -1.82
N VAL A 344 12.17 -6.92 -2.45
CA VAL A 344 11.83 -8.35 -2.45
C VAL A 344 13.01 -9.14 -1.89
N SER A 345 12.79 -9.91 -0.83
CA SER A 345 13.82 -10.67 -0.12
C SER A 345 13.43 -12.14 0.03
N ARG A 346 14.38 -13.08 -0.05
CA ARG A 346 14.12 -14.50 0.27
C ARG A 346 13.96 -14.66 1.77
N LEU A 347 12.93 -15.37 2.19
CA LEU A 347 12.68 -15.76 3.58
C LEU A 347 13.53 -16.98 3.96
N ASN A 348 13.72 -17.19 5.26
CA ASN A 348 14.40 -18.37 5.78
C ASN A 348 13.69 -19.65 5.33
N GLY A 349 14.44 -20.57 4.72
CA GLY A 349 13.92 -21.82 4.18
C GLY A 349 14.70 -22.33 2.97
N ASP A 350 14.59 -23.63 2.69
CA ASP A 350 15.24 -24.29 1.55
C ASP A 350 14.31 -25.26 0.82
N LEU A 351 13.24 -24.69 0.28
CA LEU A 351 12.30 -25.38 -0.60
C LEU A 351 12.80 -25.39 -2.05
N PRO A 352 12.57 -26.47 -2.81
CA PRO A 352 12.89 -26.51 -4.24
C PRO A 352 12.03 -25.53 -5.07
N PRO A 353 12.44 -25.23 -6.32
CA PRO A 353 11.63 -24.46 -7.27
C PRO A 353 10.20 -24.99 -7.36
N THR A 354 9.22 -24.13 -7.09
CA THR A 354 7.80 -24.47 -7.08
C THR A 354 7.16 -23.96 -8.39
N PRO A 355 6.90 -24.81 -9.39
CA PRO A 355 6.34 -24.38 -10.67
C PRO A 355 4.95 -23.77 -10.50
N PHE A 356 4.54 -22.94 -11.48
CA PHE A 356 3.17 -22.45 -11.54
C PHE A 356 2.19 -23.62 -11.76
N PRO A 357 0.95 -23.53 -11.24
CA PRO A 357 -0.09 -24.54 -11.47
C PRO A 357 -0.32 -24.84 -12.96
N ALA A 358 -0.86 -26.01 -13.27
CA ALA A 358 -1.33 -26.29 -14.64
C ALA A 358 -2.45 -25.32 -15.04
N SER A 359 -2.52 -24.95 -16.32
CA SER A 359 -3.66 -24.19 -16.84
C SER A 359 -4.92 -25.06 -16.81
N ARG A 360 -6.05 -24.51 -16.34
CA ARG A 360 -7.35 -25.20 -16.31
C ARG A 360 -8.10 -25.03 -17.63
N SER A 361 -7.97 -23.86 -18.24
CA SER A 361 -8.77 -23.40 -19.38
C SER A 361 -8.02 -23.36 -20.72
N GLY A 362 -6.70 -23.56 -20.72
CA GLY A 362 -5.83 -23.27 -21.87
C GLY A 362 -5.63 -21.77 -22.13
N SER A 363 -6.13 -20.90 -21.25
CA SER A 363 -5.91 -19.45 -21.34
C SER A 363 -4.46 -19.06 -21.03
N LYS A 364 -4.00 -17.94 -21.60
CA LYS A 364 -2.64 -17.42 -21.37
C LYS A 364 -2.55 -16.54 -20.12
N ARG A 365 -3.40 -16.81 -19.11
CA ARG A 365 -3.45 -16.09 -17.83
C ARG A 365 -2.31 -16.56 -16.93
N ILE A 366 -1.27 -15.75 -16.81
CA ILE A 366 -0.01 -16.16 -16.17
C ILE A 366 -0.15 -16.56 -14.69
N LEU A 367 -1.20 -16.12 -13.98
CA LEU A 367 -1.50 -16.52 -12.60
C LEU A 367 -2.69 -17.48 -12.45
N GLU A 368 -3.24 -18.05 -13.53
CA GLU A 368 -4.34 -19.03 -13.44
C GLU A 368 -4.03 -20.15 -12.43
N GLY A 369 -4.87 -20.31 -11.41
CA GLY A 369 -4.73 -21.32 -10.34
C GLY A 369 -3.81 -20.92 -9.18
N VAL A 370 -3.15 -19.76 -9.24
CA VAL A 370 -2.38 -19.20 -8.12
C VAL A 370 -3.35 -18.63 -7.08
N LYS A 371 -3.29 -19.11 -5.84
CA LYS A 371 -4.22 -18.70 -4.77
C LYS A 371 -3.68 -17.52 -3.97
N VAL A 372 -4.42 -16.43 -3.89
CA VAL A 372 -4.01 -15.19 -3.22
C VAL A 372 -4.96 -14.89 -2.06
N LEU A 373 -4.43 -14.84 -0.84
CA LEU A 373 -5.19 -14.52 0.37
C LEU A 373 -4.92 -13.06 0.77
N GLU A 374 -5.91 -12.19 0.57
CA GLU A 374 -5.80 -10.75 0.81
C GLU A 374 -6.37 -10.37 2.19
N LEU A 375 -5.55 -9.69 3.00
CA LEU A 375 -5.84 -9.17 4.33
C LEU A 375 -5.70 -7.64 4.33
N CYS A 376 -6.46 -6.98 3.45
CA CYS A 376 -6.33 -5.55 3.17
C CYS A 376 -7.69 -4.83 3.14
N ARG A 377 -7.67 -3.51 3.37
CA ARG A 377 -8.81 -2.58 3.30
C ARG A 377 -8.37 -1.30 2.57
N ILE A 378 -9.30 -0.38 2.30
CA ILE A 378 -8.98 0.89 1.63
C ILE A 378 -8.46 0.67 0.19
N ILE A 379 -7.24 1.08 -0.18
CA ILE A 379 -6.86 1.21 -1.59
C ILE A 379 -5.49 0.57 -1.92
N ALA A 380 -4.39 0.89 -1.23
CA ALA A 380 -3.05 0.33 -1.55
C ALA A 380 -3.01 -1.21 -1.57
N GLY A 381 -3.17 -1.86 -0.41
CA GLY A 381 -3.20 -3.32 -0.32
C GLY A 381 -4.24 -4.00 -1.24
N PRO A 382 -5.50 -3.53 -1.33
CA PRO A 382 -6.47 -4.07 -2.28
C PRO A 382 -6.05 -3.90 -3.75
N THR A 383 -5.33 -2.85 -4.10
CA THR A 383 -4.81 -2.65 -5.47
C THR A 383 -3.76 -3.70 -5.84
N VAL A 384 -2.87 -4.07 -4.91
CA VAL A 384 -1.91 -5.18 -5.10
C VAL A 384 -2.64 -6.45 -5.55
N ALA A 385 -3.64 -6.87 -4.77
CA ALA A 385 -4.39 -8.09 -5.04
C ALA A 385 -5.34 -7.98 -6.25
N ARG A 386 -5.81 -6.76 -6.59
CA ARG A 386 -6.60 -6.50 -7.82
C ARG A 386 -5.76 -6.75 -9.07
N ILE A 387 -4.50 -6.31 -9.08
CA ILE A 387 -3.57 -6.56 -10.18
C ILE A 387 -3.27 -8.07 -10.33
N LEU A 388 -3.16 -8.81 -9.22
CA LEU A 388 -3.01 -10.28 -9.28
C LEU A 388 -4.27 -10.96 -9.86
N ALA A 389 -5.47 -10.45 -9.57
CA ALA A 389 -6.72 -10.91 -10.21
C ALA A 389 -6.79 -10.58 -11.71
N GLU A 390 -6.27 -9.43 -12.14
CA GLU A 390 -6.12 -9.06 -13.57
C GLU A 390 -5.27 -10.10 -14.33
N TYR A 391 -4.26 -10.71 -13.71
CA TYR A 391 -3.47 -11.81 -14.29
C TYR A 391 -4.08 -13.22 -14.11
N GLY A 392 -5.31 -13.31 -13.61
CA GLY A 392 -6.07 -14.55 -13.46
C GLY A 392 -5.83 -15.34 -12.17
N ALA A 393 -5.28 -14.73 -11.12
CA ALA A 393 -5.16 -15.37 -9.81
C ALA A 393 -6.54 -15.60 -9.15
N ASP A 394 -6.67 -16.68 -8.37
CA ASP A 394 -7.84 -16.92 -7.52
C ASP A 394 -7.65 -16.12 -6.22
N VAL A 395 -8.20 -14.90 -6.18
CA VAL A 395 -8.03 -13.96 -5.07
C VAL A 395 -9.21 -14.03 -4.08
N LEU A 396 -8.93 -14.48 -2.86
CA LEU A 396 -9.86 -14.47 -1.73
C LEU A 396 -9.46 -13.37 -0.74
N LYS A 397 -10.28 -12.31 -0.68
CA LYS A 397 -10.18 -11.26 0.32
C LYS A 397 -10.88 -11.70 1.61
N ILE A 398 -10.16 -11.59 2.72
CA ILE A 398 -10.64 -11.89 4.07
C ILE A 398 -10.75 -10.59 4.87
N THR A 399 -12.00 -10.19 5.14
CA THR A 399 -12.35 -9.17 6.12
C THR A 399 -12.91 -9.81 7.38
N SER A 400 -13.60 -9.05 8.23
CA SER A 400 -14.26 -9.56 9.43
C SER A 400 -15.54 -8.74 9.64
N PRO A 401 -16.64 -9.35 10.12
CA PRO A 401 -17.89 -8.61 10.35
C PRO A 401 -17.76 -7.57 11.48
N ASN A 402 -16.63 -7.57 12.19
CA ASN A 402 -16.27 -6.66 13.26
C ASN A 402 -15.23 -5.59 12.83
N LEU A 403 -14.92 -5.46 11.54
CA LEU A 403 -13.96 -4.48 11.00
C LEU A 403 -14.64 -3.49 10.05
N SER A 404 -14.66 -2.23 10.45
CA SER A 404 -15.10 -1.12 9.59
C SER A 404 -14.23 -1.02 8.32
N ASP A 405 -14.80 -0.58 7.22
CA ASP A 405 -14.13 -0.26 5.94
C ASP A 405 -14.85 0.93 5.28
N VAL A 406 -14.39 1.41 4.13
CA VAL A 406 -15.11 2.42 3.33
C VAL A 406 -15.97 1.70 2.27
N PRO A 407 -17.32 1.81 2.32
CA PRO A 407 -18.20 1.03 1.43
C PRO A 407 -17.94 1.22 -0.06
N PHE A 408 -17.58 2.43 -0.52
CA PHE A 408 -17.40 2.69 -1.95
C PHE A 408 -16.08 2.14 -2.50
N PHE A 409 -14.99 2.10 -1.73
CA PHE A 409 -13.70 1.56 -2.21
C PHE A 409 -13.72 0.05 -2.48
N GLN A 410 -14.79 -0.64 -2.06
CA GLN A 410 -15.02 -2.02 -2.47
C GLN A 410 -15.43 -2.11 -3.96
N VAL A 411 -16.04 -1.08 -4.55
CA VAL A 411 -16.51 -1.08 -5.95
C VAL A 411 -15.35 -1.31 -6.91
N ASP A 412 -14.24 -0.55 -6.78
CA ASP A 412 -13.02 -0.77 -7.57
C ASP A 412 -12.06 -1.77 -6.90
N GLY A 413 -11.92 -1.71 -5.57
CA GLY A 413 -10.95 -2.47 -4.80
C GLY A 413 -11.21 -3.98 -4.69
N ASN A 414 -12.45 -4.44 -4.86
CA ASN A 414 -12.79 -5.87 -4.85
C ASN A 414 -12.95 -6.48 -6.26
N MET A 415 -12.63 -5.74 -7.33
CA MET A 415 -12.74 -6.24 -8.70
C MET A 415 -11.89 -7.49 -8.95
N GLY A 416 -12.52 -8.54 -9.51
CA GLY A 416 -11.86 -9.82 -9.82
C GLY A 416 -11.77 -10.82 -8.66
N LYS A 417 -12.34 -10.52 -7.48
CA LYS A 417 -12.10 -11.26 -6.23
C LYS A 417 -13.36 -11.91 -5.66
N HIS A 418 -13.17 -12.92 -4.82
CA HIS A 418 -14.15 -13.27 -3.79
C HIS A 418 -13.83 -12.48 -2.52
N ALA A 419 -14.85 -12.02 -1.79
CA ALA A 419 -14.71 -11.23 -0.57
C ALA A 419 -15.56 -11.83 0.55
N ALA A 420 -14.90 -12.45 1.52
CA ALA A 420 -15.50 -13.19 2.62
C ALA A 420 -15.15 -12.59 3.98
N ASP A 421 -16.01 -12.80 4.97
CA ASP A 421 -15.87 -12.30 6.34
C ASP A 421 -15.45 -13.42 7.30
N LEU A 422 -14.35 -13.25 8.03
CA LEU A 422 -13.79 -14.26 8.94
C LEU A 422 -13.16 -13.62 10.19
N ASP A 423 -13.70 -13.89 11.39
CA ASP A 423 -13.12 -13.34 12.62
C ASP A 423 -11.94 -14.18 13.13
N LEU A 424 -10.72 -13.73 12.79
CA LEU A 424 -9.45 -14.32 13.21
C LEU A 424 -9.15 -14.20 14.73
N LYS A 425 -10.04 -13.58 15.51
CA LYS A 425 -10.02 -13.61 16.99
C LYS A 425 -10.86 -14.77 17.56
N SER A 426 -11.75 -15.34 16.75
CA SER A 426 -12.53 -16.54 17.12
C SER A 426 -11.75 -17.81 16.81
N GLU A 427 -11.92 -18.86 17.62
CA GLU A 427 -11.24 -20.13 17.38
C GLU A 427 -11.66 -20.79 16.05
N ALA A 428 -12.95 -20.72 15.71
CA ALA A 428 -13.47 -21.25 14.45
C ALA A 428 -12.91 -20.49 13.23
N GLY A 429 -12.92 -19.16 13.27
CA GLY A 429 -12.38 -18.33 12.19
C GLY A 429 -10.87 -18.50 12.00
N ARG A 430 -10.12 -18.73 13.09
CA ARG A 430 -8.70 -19.10 13.01
C ARG A 430 -8.48 -20.44 12.32
N ARG A 431 -9.25 -21.50 12.68
CA ARG A 431 -9.11 -22.83 12.07
C ARG A 431 -9.37 -22.78 10.57
N GLN A 432 -10.46 -22.12 10.15
CA GLN A 432 -10.78 -21.94 8.73
C GLN A 432 -9.74 -21.08 7.99
N PHE A 433 -9.17 -20.06 8.64
CA PHE A 433 -8.06 -19.30 8.06
C PHE A 433 -6.78 -20.15 7.92
N GLU A 434 -6.48 -20.99 8.92
CA GLU A 434 -5.34 -21.91 8.92
C GLU A 434 -5.46 -22.97 7.81
N GLU A 435 -6.69 -23.40 7.46
CA GLU A 435 -6.99 -24.22 6.28
C GLU A 435 -6.77 -23.45 4.96
N LEU A 436 -7.26 -22.21 4.85
CA LEU A 436 -7.13 -21.39 3.63
C LEU A 436 -5.67 -21.01 3.33
N VAL A 437 -4.92 -20.56 4.33
CA VAL A 437 -3.53 -20.12 4.20
C VAL A 437 -2.55 -21.27 3.98
N ALA A 438 -2.93 -22.51 4.39
CA ALA A 438 -2.15 -23.70 4.10
C ALA A 438 -1.99 -23.99 2.61
N ASP A 439 -2.94 -23.57 1.75
CA ASP A 439 -2.86 -23.75 0.29
C ASP A 439 -2.45 -22.47 -0.47
N ALA A 440 -2.64 -21.29 0.12
CA ALA A 440 -2.35 -19.99 -0.49
C ALA A 440 -0.91 -19.89 -1.06
N ASP A 441 -0.78 -19.43 -2.30
CA ASP A 441 0.50 -19.14 -2.95
C ASP A 441 1.04 -17.76 -2.54
N VAL A 442 0.14 -16.79 -2.39
CA VAL A 442 0.44 -15.41 -1.96
C VAL A 442 -0.41 -15.04 -0.75
N VAL A 443 0.17 -14.33 0.21
CA VAL A 443 -0.55 -13.60 1.27
C VAL A 443 -0.24 -12.11 1.12
N VAL A 444 -1.26 -11.26 1.10
CA VAL A 444 -1.11 -9.79 1.03
C VAL A 444 -1.66 -9.19 2.32
N ASP A 445 -0.85 -8.45 3.09
CA ASP A 445 -1.24 -7.78 4.35
C ASP A 445 -1.20 -6.26 4.23
N GLY A 446 -2.32 -5.61 4.57
CA GLY A 446 -2.47 -4.15 4.67
C GLY A 446 -2.89 -3.71 6.09
N TYR A 447 -2.70 -4.55 7.10
CA TYR A 447 -2.90 -4.16 8.49
C TYR A 447 -1.66 -3.47 9.08
N ARG A 448 -1.87 -2.73 10.17
CA ARG A 448 -0.80 -1.97 10.86
C ARG A 448 0.38 -2.89 11.21
N PRO A 449 1.64 -2.48 11.03
CA PRO A 449 2.82 -3.32 11.22
C PRO A 449 2.81 -4.16 12.50
N GLY A 450 3.08 -5.46 12.35
CA GLY A 450 3.02 -6.42 13.45
C GLY A 450 1.61 -6.77 13.92
N ALA A 451 0.54 -6.46 13.19
CA ALA A 451 -0.82 -6.94 13.50
C ALA A 451 -0.96 -8.43 13.17
N LEU A 452 -0.56 -8.83 11.96
CA LEU A 452 -0.66 -10.21 11.51
C LEU A 452 0.32 -11.15 12.25
N ASP A 453 1.51 -10.65 12.60
CA ASP A 453 2.45 -11.35 13.50
C ASP A 453 1.84 -11.69 14.86
N LYS A 454 1.02 -10.80 15.44
CA LYS A 454 0.34 -11.03 16.73
C LYS A 454 -0.79 -12.06 16.64
N LEU A 455 -1.30 -12.35 15.43
CA LEU A 455 -2.20 -13.47 15.18
C LEU A 455 -1.45 -14.78 14.92
N GLY A 456 -0.13 -14.74 14.73
CA GLY A 456 0.71 -15.90 14.44
C GLY A 456 0.91 -16.18 12.94
N TYR A 457 0.59 -15.23 12.06
CA TYR A 457 0.68 -15.40 10.60
C TYR A 457 1.64 -14.41 9.93
N GLY A 458 2.61 -13.88 10.68
CA GLY A 458 3.68 -13.03 10.15
C GLY A 458 4.70 -13.79 9.30
N ALA A 459 5.63 -13.06 8.67
CA ALA A 459 6.54 -13.58 7.63
C ALA A 459 7.28 -14.88 8.02
N ASN A 460 7.81 -14.98 9.24
CA ASN A 460 8.51 -16.17 9.74
C ASN A 460 7.56 -17.37 9.94
N ALA A 461 6.31 -17.14 10.31
CA ALA A 461 5.31 -18.20 10.47
C ALA A 461 4.78 -18.70 9.12
N LEU A 462 4.60 -17.79 8.14
CA LEU A 462 4.29 -18.16 6.76
C LEU A 462 5.43 -18.96 6.11
N ALA A 463 6.69 -18.61 6.38
CA ALA A 463 7.84 -19.41 5.95
C ALA A 463 7.83 -20.83 6.59
N ALA A 464 7.61 -20.93 7.90
CA ALA A 464 7.51 -22.23 8.59
C ALA A 464 6.32 -23.09 8.10
N LEU A 465 5.21 -22.45 7.71
CA LEU A 465 4.07 -23.11 7.05
C LEU A 465 4.43 -23.61 5.65
N ALA A 466 5.14 -22.79 4.85
CA ALA A 466 5.61 -23.16 3.52
C ALA A 466 6.57 -24.36 3.55
N GLU A 467 7.51 -24.38 4.51
CA GLU A 467 8.39 -25.51 4.80
C GLU A 467 7.58 -26.78 5.12
N LYS A 468 6.64 -26.70 6.08
CA LYS A 468 5.80 -27.83 6.49
C LYS A 468 5.00 -28.46 5.35
N ARG A 469 4.59 -27.67 4.34
CA ARG A 469 3.82 -28.14 3.17
C ARG A 469 4.67 -28.45 1.93
N GLY A 470 5.98 -28.21 1.95
CA GLY A 470 6.87 -28.43 0.80
C GLY A 470 6.64 -27.51 -0.41
N LYS A 471 5.93 -26.38 -0.25
CA LYS A 471 5.50 -25.45 -1.33
C LYS A 471 5.78 -24.02 -0.90
N GLY A 472 6.67 -23.31 -1.60
CA GLY A 472 7.07 -21.95 -1.25
C GLY A 472 5.88 -20.97 -1.17
N ILE A 473 6.01 -19.91 -0.39
CA ILE A 473 4.98 -18.85 -0.27
C ILE A 473 5.56 -17.48 -0.59
N VAL A 474 4.73 -16.59 -1.12
CA VAL A 474 5.05 -15.17 -1.28
C VAL A 474 4.22 -14.38 -0.28
N TYR A 475 4.89 -13.69 0.64
CA TYR A 475 4.26 -12.71 1.52
C TYR A 475 4.52 -11.33 0.95
N VAL A 476 3.49 -10.50 0.79
CA VAL A 476 3.65 -9.07 0.52
C VAL A 476 2.94 -8.30 1.61
N ASN A 477 3.58 -7.28 2.15
CA ASN A 477 2.85 -6.31 2.96
C ASN A 477 3.21 -4.86 2.61
N GLU A 478 2.24 -3.99 2.88
CA GLU A 478 2.37 -2.55 2.74
C GLU A 478 2.13 -1.83 4.07
N ASN A 479 2.61 -0.58 4.15
CA ASN A 479 2.29 0.33 5.24
C ASN A 479 2.47 1.80 4.80
N CYS A 480 2.33 2.73 5.75
CA CYS A 480 2.57 4.15 5.48
C CYS A 480 4.06 4.54 5.47
N PHE A 481 4.82 4.19 6.52
CA PHE A 481 6.12 4.79 6.83
C PHE A 481 7.35 3.98 6.40
N GLY A 482 7.18 2.93 5.60
CA GLY A 482 8.26 1.98 5.32
C GLY A 482 8.59 1.09 6.52
N TYR A 483 9.67 0.30 6.40
CA TYR A 483 10.01 -0.76 7.37
C TYR A 483 11.27 -0.48 8.20
N GLU A 484 11.92 0.66 7.98
CA GLU A 484 13.18 1.06 8.61
C GLU A 484 12.97 2.40 9.33
N GLY A 485 13.61 2.62 10.49
CA GLY A 485 13.52 3.88 11.25
C GLY A 485 12.40 3.95 12.29
N GLU A 486 12.40 5.03 13.07
CA GLU A 486 11.57 5.19 14.27
C GLU A 486 10.05 5.29 14.00
N TRP A 487 9.64 5.59 12.76
CA TRP A 487 8.23 5.67 12.38
C TRP A 487 7.68 4.39 11.74
N ALA A 488 8.52 3.38 11.46
CA ALA A 488 8.10 2.14 10.79
C ALA A 488 6.98 1.34 11.51
N GLY A 489 6.80 1.56 12.82
CA GLY A 489 5.71 0.98 13.62
C GLY A 489 4.43 1.84 13.71
N ARG A 490 4.40 3.04 13.13
CA ARG A 490 3.26 3.98 13.24
C ARG A 490 2.12 3.61 12.29
N PRO A 491 0.86 3.92 12.66
CA PRO A 491 -0.25 3.89 11.73
C PRO A 491 -0.24 5.13 10.82
N GLY A 492 -0.64 4.95 9.56
CA GLY A 492 -0.78 6.05 8.60
C GLY A 492 -1.69 5.66 7.43
N TRP A 493 -1.80 6.59 6.49
CA TRP A 493 -2.71 6.67 5.35
C TRP A 493 -2.01 7.53 4.28
N GLN A 494 -2.48 7.57 3.02
CA GLN A 494 -1.78 8.37 2.00
C GLN A 494 -1.53 9.81 2.45
N GLN A 495 -2.52 10.52 2.99
CA GLN A 495 -2.38 11.92 3.38
C GLN A 495 -1.32 12.14 4.48
N ILE A 496 -0.99 11.08 5.23
CA ILE A 496 0.08 11.06 6.23
C ILE A 496 1.44 10.87 5.57
N ALA A 497 1.53 10.08 4.50
CA ALA A 497 2.70 10.07 3.63
C ALA A 497 2.88 11.45 2.97
N ASP A 498 1.86 11.94 2.25
CA ASP A 498 1.88 13.22 1.52
C ASP A 498 2.37 14.40 2.39
N CYS A 499 1.93 14.44 3.65
CA CYS A 499 2.33 15.46 4.62
C CYS A 499 3.74 15.24 5.18
N VAL A 500 4.13 14.00 5.52
CA VAL A 500 5.44 13.75 6.16
C VAL A 500 6.59 13.87 5.17
N THR A 501 6.39 13.47 3.90
CA THR A 501 7.41 13.51 2.85
C THR A 501 7.52 14.90 2.20
N GLY A 502 6.45 15.69 2.27
CA GLY A 502 6.38 17.04 1.74
C GLY A 502 5.77 17.16 0.34
N ILE A 503 5.12 16.11 -0.18
CA ILE A 503 4.25 16.22 -1.37
C ILE A 503 3.21 17.34 -1.16
N ALA A 504 2.60 17.40 0.02
CA ALA A 504 1.59 18.41 0.35
C ALA A 504 2.18 19.84 0.40
N TRP A 505 3.43 20.02 0.85
CA TRP A 505 4.11 21.32 0.78
C TRP A 505 4.44 21.72 -0.65
N ALA A 506 4.95 20.78 -1.46
CA ALA A 506 5.22 21.01 -2.87
C ALA A 506 3.94 21.35 -3.66
N GLN A 507 2.82 20.68 -3.38
CA GLN A 507 1.51 21.01 -3.97
C GLN A 507 1.05 22.42 -3.57
N GLY A 508 1.22 22.81 -2.31
CA GLY A 508 0.97 24.18 -1.85
C GLY A 508 1.79 25.22 -2.62
N GLN A 509 3.09 24.97 -2.78
CA GLN A 509 3.99 25.82 -3.55
C GLN A 509 3.62 25.88 -5.04
N PHE A 510 3.27 24.74 -5.66
CA PHE A 510 2.75 24.66 -7.03
C PHE A 510 1.51 25.53 -7.24
N MET A 511 0.63 25.60 -6.24
CA MET A 511 -0.57 26.45 -6.20
C MET A 511 -0.29 27.93 -5.87
N GLY A 512 0.98 28.32 -5.64
CA GLY A 512 1.36 29.69 -5.27
C GLY A 512 1.09 30.04 -3.80
N LEU A 513 0.93 29.04 -2.93
CA LEU A 513 0.61 29.22 -1.51
C LEU A 513 1.85 29.05 -0.61
N SER A 514 1.86 29.78 0.51
CA SER A 514 2.83 29.60 1.60
C SER A 514 2.43 28.49 2.60
N THR A 515 1.47 27.65 2.23
CA THR A 515 0.84 26.64 3.11
C THR A 515 0.70 25.31 2.37
N PRO A 516 0.91 24.15 3.01
CA PRO A 516 0.73 22.85 2.37
C PRO A 516 -0.73 22.59 1.98
N VAL A 517 -0.96 21.80 0.93
CA VAL A 517 -2.28 21.33 0.48
C VAL A 517 -2.12 19.87 0.06
N VAL A 518 -2.96 18.97 0.60
CA VAL A 518 -2.90 17.53 0.23
C VAL A 518 -3.25 17.38 -1.27
N PRO A 519 -2.54 16.54 -2.05
CA PRO A 519 -2.85 16.34 -3.47
C PRO A 519 -4.27 15.76 -3.70
N PRO A 520 -4.84 15.96 -4.90
CA PRO A 520 -6.06 15.28 -5.33
C PRO A 520 -5.82 13.78 -5.56
N PHE A 521 -6.86 12.99 -5.31
CA PHE A 521 -6.94 11.54 -5.55
C PHE A 521 -6.01 10.65 -4.70
N PRO A 522 -6.27 9.33 -4.61
CA PRO A 522 -5.46 8.37 -3.88
C PRO A 522 -4.23 7.92 -4.70
N ILE A 523 -3.45 8.88 -5.20
CA ILE A 523 -2.32 8.65 -6.10
C ILE A 523 -1.25 7.72 -5.49
N SER A 524 -0.75 8.00 -4.28
CA SER A 524 0.27 7.18 -3.62
C SER A 524 -0.25 5.84 -3.13
N ASP A 525 -1.55 5.74 -2.83
CA ASP A 525 -2.25 4.46 -2.62
C ASP A 525 -2.13 3.56 -3.88
N TYR A 526 -2.47 4.06 -5.07
CA TYR A 526 -2.38 3.29 -6.32
C TYR A 526 -0.93 3.01 -6.74
N GLY A 527 -0.03 3.98 -6.58
CA GLY A 527 1.41 3.79 -6.78
C GLY A 527 1.99 2.68 -5.90
N THR A 528 1.62 2.66 -4.61
CA THR A 528 1.99 1.59 -3.68
C THR A 528 1.37 0.25 -4.06
N GLY A 529 0.15 0.26 -4.59
CA GLY A 529 -0.50 -0.91 -5.19
C GLY A 529 0.31 -1.53 -6.34
N CYS A 530 0.78 -0.72 -7.28
CA CYS A 530 1.68 -1.17 -8.35
C CYS A 530 2.99 -1.74 -7.79
N MET A 531 3.66 -1.04 -6.87
CA MET A 531 4.92 -1.49 -6.26
C MET A 531 4.76 -2.83 -5.51
N GLY A 532 3.66 -3.01 -4.77
CA GLY A 532 3.35 -4.28 -4.11
C GLY A 532 2.99 -5.40 -5.08
N ALA A 533 2.34 -5.10 -6.22
CA ALA A 533 2.05 -6.09 -7.26
C ALA A 533 3.32 -6.55 -7.98
N ILE A 534 4.22 -5.62 -8.33
CA ILE A 534 5.56 -5.94 -8.86
C ILE A 534 6.32 -6.83 -7.87
N ALA A 535 6.28 -6.52 -6.58
CA ALA A 535 6.90 -7.33 -5.54
C ALA A 535 6.30 -8.74 -5.42
N ALA A 536 4.98 -8.89 -5.54
CA ALA A 536 4.28 -10.18 -5.55
C ALA A 536 4.66 -11.04 -6.77
N LEU A 537 4.58 -10.46 -7.97
CA LEU A 537 4.95 -11.13 -9.24
C LEU A 537 6.42 -11.56 -9.23
N THR A 538 7.32 -10.67 -8.77
CA THR A 538 8.75 -10.94 -8.62
C THR A 538 9.01 -12.08 -7.62
N GLY A 539 8.30 -12.10 -6.48
CA GLY A 539 8.35 -13.20 -5.52
C GLY A 539 7.86 -14.53 -6.11
N LEU A 540 6.80 -14.52 -6.92
CA LEU A 540 6.25 -15.72 -7.58
C LEU A 540 7.21 -16.26 -8.65
N TYR A 541 7.76 -15.38 -9.49
CA TYR A 541 8.82 -15.71 -10.45
C TYR A 541 10.03 -16.33 -9.74
N ASN A 542 10.53 -15.69 -8.68
CA ASN A 542 11.73 -16.13 -7.98
C ASN A 542 11.51 -17.49 -7.28
N ARG A 543 10.32 -17.71 -6.70
CA ARG A 543 9.89 -19.01 -6.18
C ARG A 543 9.85 -20.10 -7.26
N ALA A 544 9.36 -19.78 -8.45
CA ALA A 544 9.28 -20.72 -9.56
C ALA A 544 10.64 -21.05 -10.20
N LYS A 545 11.60 -20.13 -10.16
CA LYS A 545 12.94 -20.30 -10.76
C LYS A 545 13.99 -20.82 -9.78
N TYR A 546 13.94 -20.40 -8.52
CA TYR A 546 15.02 -20.59 -7.53
C TYR A 546 14.55 -21.24 -6.20
N GLY A 547 13.26 -21.49 -6.04
CA GLY A 547 12.70 -22.09 -4.82
C GLY A 547 12.71 -21.17 -3.60
N GLY A 548 12.41 -21.73 -2.43
CA GLY A 548 12.24 -20.98 -1.19
C GLY A 548 10.93 -20.19 -1.12
N SER A 549 10.86 -19.27 -0.16
CA SER A 549 9.73 -18.35 0.05
C SER A 549 10.23 -16.90 0.00
N TYR A 550 9.36 -15.93 -0.31
CA TYR A 550 9.77 -14.54 -0.54
C TYR A 550 8.89 -13.55 0.24
N HIS A 551 9.50 -12.44 0.67
CA HIS A 551 8.85 -11.31 1.32
C HIS A 551 9.04 -10.04 0.48
N GLY A 552 7.94 -9.57 -0.12
CA GLY A 552 7.81 -8.26 -0.75
C GLY A 552 7.35 -7.18 0.23
N LYS A 553 7.93 -5.98 0.13
CA LYS A 553 7.62 -4.81 0.95
C LYS A 553 7.45 -3.58 0.08
N ALA A 554 6.34 -2.86 0.25
CA ALA A 554 6.07 -1.56 -0.36
C ALA A 554 5.52 -0.59 0.71
N SER A 555 5.46 0.71 0.43
CA SER A 555 4.81 1.66 1.34
C SER A 555 4.52 3.02 0.69
N LEU A 556 3.47 3.68 1.17
CA LEU A 556 3.01 5.01 0.71
C LEU A 556 4.16 6.03 0.66
N MET A 557 4.90 6.19 1.76
CA MET A 557 6.05 7.09 1.84
C MET A 557 7.14 6.78 0.81
N HIS A 558 7.38 5.52 0.46
CA HIS A 558 8.37 5.18 -0.58
C HIS A 558 7.87 5.47 -2.01
N TYR A 559 6.55 5.60 -2.23
CA TYR A 559 6.04 6.10 -3.50
C TYR A 559 6.27 7.60 -3.64
N ASP A 560 5.94 8.39 -2.60
CA ASP A 560 6.25 9.83 -2.57
C ASP A 560 7.75 10.09 -2.80
N LEU A 561 8.61 9.26 -2.20
CA LEU A 561 10.06 9.35 -2.39
C LEU A 561 10.49 8.95 -3.80
N LEU A 562 9.79 8.02 -4.47
CA LEU A 562 9.97 7.77 -5.91
C LEU A 562 9.57 9.00 -6.73
N LEU A 563 8.44 9.66 -6.44
CA LEU A 563 8.03 10.92 -7.10
C LEU A 563 9.07 12.04 -6.94
N PHE A 564 9.69 12.16 -5.75
CA PHE A 564 10.83 13.07 -5.55
C PHE A 564 12.09 12.62 -6.31
N ALA A 565 12.38 11.32 -6.38
CA ALA A 565 13.57 10.78 -7.03
C ALA A 565 13.54 10.88 -8.57
N VAL A 566 12.35 10.75 -9.19
CA VAL A 566 12.16 11.01 -10.64
C VAL A 566 12.09 12.50 -10.97
N GLY A 567 11.95 13.34 -9.95
CA GLY A 567 11.92 14.81 -10.02
C GLY A 567 10.56 15.38 -10.45
N GLN A 568 10.27 16.59 -9.99
CA GLN A 568 9.09 17.37 -10.37
C GLN A 568 9.13 17.80 -11.85
N TYR A 569 8.02 18.33 -12.36
CA TYR A 569 8.00 19.13 -13.58
C TYR A 569 8.87 20.38 -13.43
N SER A 570 9.50 20.84 -14.51
CA SER A 570 10.27 22.09 -14.53
C SER A 570 9.36 23.31 -14.31
N GLU A 571 9.88 24.42 -13.79
CA GLU A 571 9.05 25.61 -13.48
C GLU A 571 8.27 26.12 -14.70
N ALA A 572 8.87 26.15 -15.89
CA ALA A 572 8.16 26.56 -17.11
C ALA A 572 6.97 25.63 -17.45
N MET A 573 7.07 24.33 -17.15
CA MET A 573 5.96 23.39 -17.29
C MET A 573 4.94 23.57 -16.15
N GLN A 574 5.38 23.80 -14.92
CA GLN A 574 4.49 24.13 -13.81
C GLN A 574 3.72 25.44 -14.05
N GLU A 575 4.33 26.46 -14.65
CA GLU A 575 3.67 27.70 -15.09
C GLU A 575 2.61 27.44 -16.17
N LYS A 576 2.94 26.63 -17.19
CA LYS A 576 1.97 26.18 -18.20
C LYS A 576 0.79 25.42 -17.57
N MET A 577 1.07 24.57 -16.57
CA MET A 577 0.05 23.83 -15.82
C MET A 577 -0.81 24.75 -14.94
N ARG A 578 -0.20 25.71 -14.23
CA ARG A 578 -0.87 26.75 -13.42
C ARG A 578 -1.80 27.61 -14.28
N ALA A 579 -1.30 28.13 -15.40
CA ALA A 579 -2.04 29.01 -16.30
C ALA A 579 -3.30 28.36 -16.92
N ALA A 580 -3.35 27.03 -16.97
CA ALA A 580 -4.49 26.26 -17.46
C ALA A 580 -5.49 25.82 -16.36
N GLN A 581 -5.34 26.28 -15.11
CA GLN A 581 -6.31 26.02 -14.04
C GLN A 581 -7.31 27.17 -13.86
N PRO A 582 -8.60 26.90 -13.60
CA PRO A 582 -9.57 27.94 -13.26
C PRO A 582 -9.34 28.48 -11.84
N ALA A 583 -9.89 29.66 -11.56
CA ALA A 583 -9.81 30.32 -10.25
C ALA A 583 -10.26 29.42 -9.07
N GLU A 584 -11.16 28.47 -9.32
CA GLU A 584 -11.66 27.52 -8.33
C GLU A 584 -10.57 26.62 -7.74
N PHE A 585 -9.58 26.23 -8.55
CA PHE A 585 -8.41 25.45 -8.09
C PHE A 585 -7.60 26.24 -7.06
N PHE A 586 -7.34 27.53 -7.34
CA PHE A 586 -6.58 28.43 -6.48
C PHE A 586 -7.37 28.92 -5.25
N LYS A 587 -8.62 28.49 -5.05
CA LYS A 587 -9.39 28.69 -3.81
C LYS A 587 -9.18 27.58 -2.77
N LEU A 588 -8.71 26.40 -3.17
CA LEU A 588 -8.46 25.26 -2.26
C LEU A 588 -7.36 25.58 -1.24
N ARG A 589 -7.53 25.17 0.02
CA ARG A 589 -6.60 25.47 1.13
C ARG A 589 -6.13 24.22 1.87
N HIS A 590 -5.18 24.42 2.79
CA HIS A 590 -4.62 23.36 3.64
C HIS A 590 -5.70 22.57 4.39
N CYS A 591 -6.77 23.25 4.81
CA CYS A 591 -7.89 22.70 5.56
C CYS A 591 -9.05 22.17 4.69
N ASP A 592 -8.89 22.10 3.36
CA ASP A 592 -9.88 21.45 2.51
C ASP A 592 -9.73 19.93 2.51
N SER A 593 -10.84 19.22 2.71
CA SER A 593 -10.89 17.76 2.58
C SER A 593 -10.38 17.28 1.23
N VAL A 594 -9.73 16.11 1.23
CA VAL A 594 -9.35 15.39 0.00
C VAL A 594 -10.56 15.17 -0.93
N ASP A 595 -11.79 15.04 -0.41
CA ASP A 595 -12.98 14.99 -1.27
C ASP A 595 -13.33 16.34 -1.92
N ARG A 596 -13.22 17.48 -1.23
CA ARG A 596 -13.42 18.81 -1.85
C ARG A 596 -12.31 19.15 -2.85
N ILE A 597 -11.06 18.78 -2.54
CA ILE A 597 -9.91 18.89 -3.45
C ILE A 597 -10.13 18.01 -4.69
N SER A 598 -10.34 16.70 -4.50
CA SER A 598 -10.50 15.74 -5.59
C SER A 598 -11.76 15.96 -6.42
N SER A 599 -12.89 16.36 -5.83
CA SER A 599 -14.12 16.66 -6.59
C SER A 599 -14.03 17.97 -7.36
N THR A 600 -13.23 18.94 -6.89
CA THR A 600 -12.89 20.16 -7.65
C THR A 600 -11.99 19.79 -8.84
N VAL A 601 -10.92 19.03 -8.59
CA VAL A 601 -9.97 18.61 -9.63
C VAL A 601 -10.62 17.67 -10.66
N LEU A 602 -11.48 16.74 -10.24
CA LEU A 602 -12.22 15.86 -11.15
C LEU A 602 -13.08 16.64 -12.14
N LYS A 603 -13.80 17.68 -11.68
CA LYS A 603 -14.59 18.56 -12.56
C LYS A 603 -13.72 19.33 -13.55
N ILE A 604 -12.53 19.76 -13.12
CA ILE A 604 -11.55 20.43 -13.99
C ILE A 604 -11.03 19.46 -15.05
N MET A 605 -10.68 18.24 -14.66
CA MET A 605 -10.21 17.20 -15.59
C MET A 605 -11.32 16.76 -16.56
N GLN A 606 -12.57 16.60 -16.10
CA GLN A 606 -13.72 16.29 -16.95
C GLN A 606 -14.00 17.38 -17.98
N ALA A 607 -13.86 18.65 -17.60
CA ALA A 607 -14.06 19.79 -18.51
C ALA A 607 -12.90 19.99 -19.50
N ARG A 608 -11.66 19.65 -19.13
CA ARG A 608 -10.47 19.81 -19.97
C ARG A 608 -10.14 18.59 -20.83
N PHE A 609 -10.39 17.39 -20.33
CA PHE A 609 -9.95 16.11 -20.91
C PHE A 609 -11.14 15.13 -21.06
N PRO A 610 -12.23 15.51 -21.76
CA PRO A 610 -13.45 14.72 -21.83
C PRO A 610 -13.23 13.33 -22.46
N HIS A 611 -12.18 13.15 -23.27
CA HIS A 611 -11.79 11.87 -23.85
C HIS A 611 -11.48 10.78 -22.80
N LEU A 612 -11.02 11.17 -21.60
CA LEU A 612 -10.76 10.25 -20.49
C LEU A 612 -12.05 9.71 -19.82
N TYR A 613 -13.19 10.38 -20.03
CA TYR A 613 -14.44 10.12 -19.30
C TYR A 613 -15.59 9.62 -20.20
N ARG A 614 -15.31 9.37 -21.49
CA ARG A 614 -16.23 8.66 -22.40
C ARG A 614 -16.62 7.31 -21.80
N THR A 615 -17.90 6.96 -21.88
CA THR A 615 -18.40 5.65 -21.45
C THR A 615 -17.89 4.53 -22.38
N PRO A 616 -17.90 3.26 -21.92
CA PRO A 616 -17.56 2.11 -22.77
C PRO A 616 -18.32 2.07 -24.09
N GLU A 617 -19.60 2.47 -24.08
CA GLU A 617 -20.47 2.52 -25.25
C GLU A 617 -20.11 3.65 -26.25
N GLU A 618 -19.53 4.75 -25.77
CA GLU A 618 -19.09 5.89 -26.60
C GLU A 618 -17.67 5.72 -27.16
N ALA A 619 -16.81 4.99 -26.46
CA ALA A 619 -15.39 4.81 -26.82
C ALA A 619 -15.06 3.43 -27.42
N GLY A 620 -15.91 2.41 -27.18
CA GLY A 620 -15.71 1.06 -27.68
C GLY A 620 -14.34 0.48 -27.29
N ALA A 621 -13.52 0.12 -28.28
CA ALA A 621 -12.18 -0.41 -28.05
C ALA A 621 -11.25 0.57 -27.28
N GLU A 622 -11.43 1.89 -27.47
CA GLU A 622 -10.65 2.96 -26.83
C GLU A 622 -11.06 3.23 -25.37
N ALA A 623 -12.15 2.62 -24.88
CA ALA A 623 -12.67 2.88 -23.55
C ALA A 623 -11.61 2.62 -22.46
N LEU A 624 -11.46 3.56 -21.52
CA LEU A 624 -10.56 3.39 -20.37
C LEU A 624 -11.20 2.55 -19.26
N THR A 625 -12.54 2.55 -19.20
CA THR A 625 -13.34 1.71 -18.32
C THR A 625 -13.98 0.53 -19.05
N GLU A 626 -14.45 -0.46 -18.29
CA GLU A 626 -15.25 -1.59 -18.76
C GLU A 626 -16.41 -1.87 -17.80
N LYS A 627 -17.49 -2.48 -18.30
CA LYS A 627 -18.70 -2.78 -17.54
C LYS A 627 -18.88 -4.27 -17.28
N TRP A 628 -19.28 -4.58 -16.06
CA TRP A 628 -19.52 -5.94 -15.58
C TRP A 628 -20.81 -5.99 -14.77
N PHE A 629 -21.72 -6.93 -15.04
CA PHE A 629 -22.78 -7.24 -14.10
C PHE A 629 -22.18 -7.91 -12.86
N SER A 630 -22.48 -7.36 -11.67
CA SER A 630 -22.16 -7.97 -10.38
C SER A 630 -23.42 -8.54 -9.75
N LYS A 631 -23.39 -9.83 -9.44
CA LYS A 631 -24.37 -10.49 -8.58
C LYS A 631 -24.30 -9.97 -7.14
N GLY A 632 -23.11 -9.64 -6.65
CA GLY A 632 -22.87 -9.17 -5.28
C GLY A 632 -23.44 -7.78 -4.99
N TYR A 633 -23.44 -6.89 -5.98
CA TYR A 633 -24.15 -5.59 -5.93
C TYR A 633 -25.56 -5.64 -6.56
N ASN A 634 -25.92 -6.73 -7.26
CA ASN A 634 -27.10 -6.86 -8.12
C ASN A 634 -27.26 -5.63 -9.05
N ALA A 635 -26.17 -5.23 -9.68
CA ALA A 635 -26.04 -4.00 -10.46
C ALA A 635 -24.86 -4.08 -11.44
N ASP A 636 -24.83 -3.16 -12.39
CA ASP A 636 -23.65 -2.95 -13.23
C ASP A 636 -22.54 -2.25 -12.45
N ILE A 637 -21.32 -2.74 -12.62
CA ILE A 637 -20.08 -2.16 -12.09
C ILE A 637 -19.26 -1.66 -13.28
N GLU A 638 -18.88 -0.39 -13.26
CA GLU A 638 -17.94 0.19 -14.22
C GLU A 638 -16.61 0.46 -13.51
N ILE A 639 -15.50 -0.05 -14.05
CA ILE A 639 -14.15 0.04 -13.47
C ILE A 639 -13.08 0.28 -14.54
N VAL A 640 -11.91 0.78 -14.16
CA VAL A 640 -10.77 1.01 -15.07
C VAL A 640 -10.16 -0.32 -15.52
N ARG A 641 -9.93 -0.43 -16.85
CA ARG A 641 -9.40 -1.63 -17.51
C ARG A 641 -7.94 -1.93 -17.17
N PRO A 642 -7.46 -3.17 -17.42
CA PRO A 642 -6.05 -3.51 -17.54
C PRO A 642 -5.25 -2.49 -18.38
N ILE A 643 -4.13 -2.01 -17.81
CA ILE A 643 -3.33 -0.90 -18.37
C ILE A 643 -2.27 -1.41 -19.34
N ALA A 644 -1.61 -2.51 -18.94
CA ALA A 644 -0.58 -3.15 -19.75
C ALA A 644 -1.22 -4.08 -20.78
N GLU A 645 -0.68 -4.11 -21.99
CA GLU A 645 -1.00 -5.11 -23.00
C GLU A 645 0.30 -5.87 -23.32
N ILE A 646 0.31 -7.19 -23.06
CA ILE A 646 1.53 -8.00 -23.05
C ILE A 646 1.39 -9.12 -24.08
N GLU A 647 2.37 -9.24 -24.96
CA GLU A 647 2.31 -10.18 -26.07
C GLU A 647 2.24 -11.64 -25.63
N GLY A 648 1.17 -12.32 -26.04
CA GLY A 648 0.93 -13.71 -25.71
C GLY A 648 0.60 -13.96 -24.24
N VAL A 649 0.09 -12.95 -23.51
CA VAL A 649 -0.50 -13.07 -22.18
C VAL A 649 -1.96 -12.61 -22.24
N ASP A 650 -2.82 -13.24 -21.44
CA ASP A 650 -4.17 -12.77 -21.16
C ASP A 650 -4.17 -12.13 -19.76
N ASN A 651 -4.27 -10.79 -19.71
CA ASN A 651 -4.52 -10.06 -18.47
C ASN A 651 -5.91 -9.40 -18.55
N SER A 652 -6.90 -10.11 -18.00
CA SER A 652 -8.30 -9.75 -17.98
C SER A 652 -8.96 -10.27 -16.70
N PHE A 653 -9.87 -9.48 -16.11
CA PHE A 653 -10.69 -9.95 -15.00
C PHE A 653 -11.59 -11.11 -15.44
N ILE A 654 -11.85 -12.04 -14.52
CA ILE A 654 -12.69 -13.24 -14.75
C ILE A 654 -14.02 -13.20 -13.98
N ARG A 655 -14.21 -12.21 -13.10
CA ARG A 655 -15.42 -11.99 -12.28
C ARG A 655 -15.54 -10.51 -11.91
N SER A 656 -16.73 -10.06 -11.51
CA SER A 656 -16.99 -8.67 -11.16
C SER A 656 -16.53 -8.35 -9.73
N SER A 657 -16.71 -7.10 -9.32
CA SER A 657 -16.53 -6.66 -7.94
C SER A 657 -17.74 -7.03 -7.09
N ARG A 658 -17.55 -7.17 -5.77
CA ARG A 658 -18.60 -7.53 -4.81
C ARG A 658 -18.30 -6.99 -3.41
N PRO A 659 -19.33 -6.71 -2.57
CA PRO A 659 -19.12 -6.23 -1.21
C PRO A 659 -18.31 -7.19 -0.34
N ASN A 660 -17.60 -6.67 0.68
CA ASN A 660 -16.96 -7.48 1.71
C ASN A 660 -17.98 -8.41 2.38
N GLY A 661 -17.63 -9.68 2.62
CA GLY A 661 -18.54 -10.66 3.23
C GLY A 661 -19.77 -10.97 2.36
N THR A 662 -19.54 -11.19 1.06
CA THR A 662 -20.53 -11.70 0.10
C THR A 662 -20.38 -13.21 -0.09
N ASP A 663 -19.14 -13.70 -0.12
CA ASP A 663 -18.80 -15.08 -0.43
C ASP A 663 -18.48 -15.89 0.83
N ALA A 664 -18.47 -17.23 0.70
CA ALA A 664 -17.90 -18.11 1.70
C ALA A 664 -16.36 -17.99 1.69
N ALA A 665 -15.74 -18.09 2.87
CA ALA A 665 -14.28 -18.17 2.99
C ALA A 665 -13.81 -19.59 2.61
N SER A 666 -13.78 -19.88 1.30
CA SER A 666 -13.45 -21.17 0.69
C SER A 666 -12.74 -20.99 -0.66
N TRP A 667 -11.92 -21.96 -1.04
CA TRP A 667 -11.33 -22.05 -2.39
C TRP A 667 -12.23 -22.77 -3.41
N GLU A 668 -13.31 -23.44 -2.99
CA GLU A 668 -14.08 -24.39 -3.82
C GLU A 668 -15.04 -23.76 -4.85
N ASP A 669 -15.37 -22.47 -4.69
CA ASP A 669 -16.36 -21.79 -5.54
C ASP A 669 -15.74 -20.86 -6.61
N PHE A 670 -14.42 -20.76 -6.69
CA PHE A 670 -13.75 -19.87 -7.66
C PHE A 670 -14.07 -20.18 -9.12
N GLU A 671 -14.44 -21.42 -9.44
CA GLU A 671 -14.82 -21.87 -10.79
C GLU A 671 -16.32 -21.69 -11.09
N LYS A 672 -17.12 -21.22 -10.11
CA LYS A 672 -18.59 -21.07 -10.20
C LYS A 672 -19.00 -19.61 -10.11
N ASP A 673 -18.83 -18.86 -11.18
CA ASP A 673 -19.29 -17.47 -11.24
C ASP A 673 -20.49 -17.27 -12.17
N VAL A 674 -21.28 -16.24 -11.87
CA VAL A 674 -22.43 -15.77 -12.67
C VAL A 674 -22.36 -14.26 -12.93
N ASP A 675 -21.33 -13.58 -12.41
CA ASP A 675 -20.91 -12.28 -12.90
C ASP A 675 -20.56 -12.37 -14.39
N SER A 676 -20.78 -11.29 -15.14
CA SER A 676 -20.51 -11.28 -16.58
C SER A 676 -20.04 -9.92 -17.07
N ARG A 677 -19.00 -9.93 -17.90
CA ARG A 677 -18.56 -8.76 -18.65
C ARG A 677 -19.63 -8.38 -19.67
N LYS A 678 -19.96 -7.09 -19.77
CA LYS A 678 -20.80 -6.59 -20.87
C LYS A 678 -19.97 -6.40 -22.13
N ALA A 679 -20.61 -6.61 -23.28
CA ALA A 679 -20.02 -6.51 -24.61
C ALA A 679 -19.84 -5.05 -25.05
#